data_AF-A1D5T9-F1
#
_entry.id   AF-A1D5T9-F1
#
_cell.length_a   1.000
_cell.length_b   1.000
_cell.length_c   1.000
_cell.angle_alpha   90.00
_cell.angle_beta   90.00
_cell.angle_gamma   90.00
#
_symmetry.space_group_name_H-M   'P 1'
#
loop_
_entity.id
_entity.type
_entity.pdbx_description
1 polymer ?
#
loop_
_entity_poly.entity_id
_entity_poly.type
_entity_poly.pdbx_seq_one_letter_code
_entity_poly.pdbx_strand_id
1 'polypeptide(L)'
;MHTRASTRKAESSMIYSRKYHPDATLLLIGFFGAGKKTLGIIASVALHRRFIDFEAFFREKTDLSPQAYIAAHGSAQYRTVEEDLTRELLTKCSNGCVIVGLGALASNQQQILLKDFAQEHPVVYVRRAESELRRYVGTGTSQDKFERVWQVGNTFFETCSNFEFYNQTHTDSRDFERQLPSSLKLKETERLFVEFVRRIYGLSHRSPFSSEVSPEVHTFALQVPLDWLDSCGNFEILDSGADAITLLIDIDVDGKDQNRLQSQLARHMATLRLHSRVPVVVDIGFSPRKIDTYRLVLEMLLRLVPDAVTCSLSCPDEIIQWLNSTKGSIKTIATWHQPTPLGIDASQDAHIPVEKATQFGFDCIRITGESFSIEDNLACVAFRQRLIQKSTIPVIAYNTGISGRASICLNPTLSPVVPTSMDATAVTLLDAQKALTSCYLTTKMRFTLVGQALEHTLSPAMHVAAYTACGLPHSYEAVQAATLSEIRRLLEDGSRSGVAISIPYKTAVLPMLDEISPDARDINAVNTVVIKRRRQDGQMATTRKGYNTDYIGVRNCIHKHLSPANAIRDGTTVLIIGAGGMARAAIYACYKMGVRQFCIYNRTLENASKLAEYFHHWTHRSGTHLELEVIESIEKQWPTRFRQPTIVISCLPGQQVGSEEMVDVRISERWLQSTTGGVFLEVAYGPCKTPLMEQMLPFATKGWVVVDGLSLLVEQGIAQYEIFTKRPAPVHVMRKVIYELSKENGTQNRKKTSTTSVSILSVRITHQYQTDKMTYQPAIMSASLGRAWLHDLSYKIDQAAAAGFQGLEIFYEDLEYEARKLSGTDNPTTTHLLAAAAHIHGICTTHGITIIGLQPFLFYEGLKDRTQHTHLLEKMKLWLQLAKSLHTDTIQIPANFLPAEQLIDDRDIIASDLRLLADLGAAETPAIRFAYEPLCWSTHIDTIEKAWDVVRRVDRPNFGVCLDTFNIAGRVWGDPVTPTGRTDNADQELQKTLEWMVKEVDVERVFYIQVVDAERMRTPLVAGHPFYADGQPARMSWSRNARTFMYEDERGGYLPCEEVARAIIQGMGYQGFVSMELFSRTMSSEGSHVPVEHARRGIKAWEMLKERLQLQ
;
A
#
# COMPACT_ATOMS: atom_id res chain seq x y z
N MET A 1 -0.01 -20.46 -57.72
CA MET A 1 -0.29 -21.90 -57.82
C MET A 1 0.41 -22.61 -56.68
N HIS A 2 -0.42 -23.22 -55.81
CA HIS A 2 -0.18 -24.22 -54.76
C HIS A 2 1.18 -24.43 -54.05
N THR A 3 1.01 -24.55 -52.72
CA THR A 3 1.69 -25.43 -51.75
C THR A 3 3.09 -25.07 -51.24
N ARG A 4 3.12 -24.49 -50.03
CA ARG A 4 3.78 -25.08 -48.85
C ARG A 4 3.28 -24.37 -47.57
N ALA A 5 2.12 -24.80 -47.10
CA ALA A 5 1.76 -24.66 -45.70
C ALA A 5 2.74 -25.55 -44.90
N SER A 6 3.70 -24.93 -44.24
CA SER A 6 4.60 -25.59 -43.30
C SER A 6 3.82 -25.87 -42.02
N THR A 7 3.32 -27.10 -41.91
CA THR A 7 2.91 -27.73 -40.66
C THR A 7 4.11 -27.75 -39.71
N ARG A 8 4.22 -26.76 -38.82
CA ARG A 8 5.01 -26.92 -37.58
C ARG A 8 4.31 -28.00 -36.76
N LYS A 9 4.84 -29.23 -36.81
CA LYS A 9 4.59 -30.24 -35.78
C LYS A 9 4.93 -29.61 -34.44
N ALA A 10 4.02 -29.71 -33.47
CA ALA A 10 4.29 -29.40 -32.08
C ALA A 10 5.51 -30.23 -31.63
N GLU A 11 6.65 -29.57 -31.42
CA GLU A 11 7.74 -30.17 -30.65
C GLU A 11 7.17 -30.51 -29.27
N SER A 12 7.33 -31.77 -28.84
CA SER A 12 6.83 -32.23 -27.55
C SER A 12 7.37 -31.31 -26.45
N SER A 13 6.47 -30.62 -25.73
CA SER A 13 6.82 -29.87 -24.52
C SER A 13 7.61 -30.81 -23.58
N MET A 14 8.87 -30.52 -23.30
CA MET A 14 9.68 -31.30 -22.36
C MET A 14 8.99 -31.30 -20.98
N ILE A 15 8.77 -32.49 -20.42
CA ILE A 15 8.04 -32.66 -19.16
C ILE A 15 9.03 -32.59 -17.99
N TYR A 16 9.09 -31.46 -17.29
CA TYR A 16 9.91 -31.31 -16.08
C TYR A 16 9.16 -31.79 -14.83
N SER A 17 9.68 -32.79 -14.11
CA SER A 17 9.04 -33.33 -12.90
C SER A 17 9.04 -32.36 -11.71
N ARG A 18 9.89 -31.31 -11.74
CA ARG A 18 10.12 -30.30 -10.69
C ARG A 18 10.28 -30.88 -9.28
N LYS A 19 10.73 -32.14 -9.18
CA LYS A 19 11.10 -32.82 -7.95
C LYS A 19 12.59 -33.12 -8.04
N TYR A 20 13.35 -32.54 -7.11
CA TYR A 20 14.80 -32.60 -7.14
C TYR A 20 15.34 -33.26 -5.89
N HIS A 21 16.52 -33.84 -6.00
CA HIS A 21 17.28 -34.27 -4.82
C HIS A 21 17.54 -33.04 -3.91
N PRO A 22 17.50 -33.17 -2.56
CA PRO A 22 17.75 -32.06 -1.65
C PRO A 22 19.09 -31.35 -1.86
N ASP A 23 20.09 -32.05 -2.42
CA ASP A 23 21.41 -31.51 -2.75
C ASP A 23 21.61 -31.18 -4.23
N ALA A 24 20.59 -31.35 -5.09
CA ALA A 24 20.71 -31.07 -6.53
C ALA A 24 21.15 -29.62 -6.76
N THR A 25 22.16 -29.38 -7.58
CA THR A 25 22.73 -28.05 -7.84
C THR A 25 21.71 -27.04 -8.40
N LEU A 26 21.79 -25.79 -7.93
CA LEU A 26 21.02 -24.66 -8.46
C LEU A 26 21.81 -23.92 -9.54
N LEU A 27 21.21 -23.67 -10.70
CA LEU A 27 21.83 -22.88 -11.77
C LEU A 27 21.04 -21.60 -12.03
N LEU A 28 21.71 -20.44 -12.03
CA LEU A 28 21.12 -19.14 -12.38
C LEU A 28 21.61 -18.65 -13.74
N ILE A 29 20.68 -18.47 -14.67
CA ILE A 29 20.92 -17.94 -16.03
C ILE A 29 20.17 -16.62 -16.25
N GLY A 30 20.52 -15.89 -17.31
CA GLY A 30 19.88 -14.62 -17.68
C GLY A 30 20.87 -13.57 -18.16
N PHE A 31 20.38 -12.36 -18.44
CA PHE A 31 21.18 -11.26 -19.00
C PHE A 31 22.27 -10.74 -18.05
N PHE A 32 23.31 -10.12 -18.61
CA PHE A 32 24.27 -9.34 -17.83
C PHE A 32 23.54 -8.21 -17.08
N GLY A 33 23.92 -7.93 -15.84
CA GLY A 33 23.22 -6.94 -15.00
C GLY A 33 21.92 -7.43 -14.36
N ALA A 34 21.43 -8.65 -14.63
CA ALA A 34 20.21 -9.19 -14.01
C ALA A 34 20.33 -9.50 -12.50
N GLY A 35 21.54 -9.39 -11.91
CA GLY A 35 21.78 -9.65 -10.48
C GLY A 35 22.17 -11.09 -10.13
N LYS A 36 22.48 -11.93 -11.13
CA LYS A 36 22.77 -13.37 -10.95
C LYS A 36 23.86 -13.68 -9.93
N LYS A 37 25.01 -12.98 -9.98
CA LYS A 37 26.13 -13.23 -9.05
C LYS A 37 25.69 -12.96 -7.59
N THR A 38 25.00 -11.85 -7.35
CA THR A 38 24.45 -11.48 -6.05
C THR A 38 23.44 -12.50 -5.53
N LEU A 39 22.45 -12.87 -6.36
CA LEU A 39 21.46 -13.89 -6.00
C LEU A 39 22.10 -15.26 -5.78
N GLY A 40 23.12 -15.61 -6.57
CA GLY A 40 23.85 -16.86 -6.41
C GLY A 40 24.60 -16.96 -5.08
N ILE A 41 25.19 -15.86 -4.60
CA ILE A 41 25.81 -15.81 -3.26
C ILE A 41 24.73 -15.93 -2.17
N ILE A 42 23.59 -15.26 -2.33
CA ILE A 42 22.46 -15.38 -1.40
C ILE A 42 22.00 -16.85 -1.31
N ALA A 43 21.77 -17.50 -2.45
CA ALA A 43 21.37 -18.90 -2.49
C ALA A 43 22.45 -19.85 -1.93
N SER A 44 23.73 -19.60 -2.18
CA SER A 44 24.80 -20.46 -1.68
C SER A 44 24.86 -20.43 -0.15
N VAL A 45 24.64 -19.27 0.46
CA VAL A 45 24.56 -19.13 1.92
C VAL A 45 23.28 -19.78 2.45
N ALA A 46 22.12 -19.49 1.86
CA ALA A 46 20.83 -19.98 2.33
C ALA A 46 20.67 -21.51 2.20
N LEU A 47 21.31 -22.12 1.21
CA LEU A 47 21.30 -23.57 0.97
C LEU A 47 22.52 -24.30 1.55
N HIS A 48 23.49 -23.58 2.13
CA HIS A 48 24.78 -24.13 2.57
C HIS A 48 25.54 -24.89 1.46
N ARG A 49 25.68 -24.26 0.30
CA ARG A 49 26.28 -24.86 -0.91
C ARG A 49 27.47 -24.07 -1.43
N ARG A 50 28.30 -24.72 -2.25
CA ARG A 50 29.48 -24.09 -2.86
C ARG A 50 29.06 -23.16 -4.00
N PHE A 51 29.46 -21.89 -3.95
CA PHE A 51 29.24 -20.93 -5.02
C PHE A 51 30.28 -21.10 -6.14
N ILE A 52 29.83 -21.10 -7.41
CA ILE A 52 30.69 -21.25 -8.59
C ILE A 52 30.31 -20.20 -9.63
N ASP A 53 31.30 -19.39 -10.04
CA ASP A 53 31.19 -18.44 -11.15
C ASP A 53 31.87 -19.01 -12.39
N PHE A 54 31.11 -19.22 -13.47
CA PHE A 54 31.63 -19.76 -14.73
C PHE A 54 32.74 -18.89 -15.31
N GLU A 55 32.70 -17.57 -15.13
CA GLU A 55 33.76 -16.68 -15.62
C GLU A 55 35.10 -16.96 -14.91
N ALA A 56 35.06 -17.25 -13.60
CA ALA A 56 36.24 -17.62 -12.82
C ALA A 56 36.73 -19.02 -13.22
N PHE A 57 35.81 -19.99 -13.37
CA PHE A 57 36.13 -21.33 -13.83
C PHE A 57 36.76 -21.35 -15.24
N PHE A 58 36.24 -20.52 -16.16
CA PHE A 58 36.79 -20.37 -17.51
C PHE A 58 38.22 -19.82 -17.47
N ARG A 59 38.46 -18.81 -16.63
CA ARG A 59 39.79 -18.21 -16.46
C ARG A 59 40.80 -19.18 -15.86
N GLU A 60 40.39 -20.00 -14.89
CA GLU A 60 41.23 -21.04 -14.30
C GLU A 60 41.68 -22.08 -15.34
N LYS A 61 40.86 -22.33 -16.38
CA LYS A 61 41.10 -23.36 -17.39
C LYS A 61 41.83 -22.88 -18.64
N THR A 62 41.74 -21.58 -18.94
CA THR A 62 42.21 -21.00 -20.21
C THR A 62 43.19 -19.84 -20.02
N ASP A 63 43.47 -19.46 -18.78
CA ASP A 63 44.24 -18.26 -18.38
C ASP A 63 43.67 -16.90 -18.86
N LEU A 64 42.55 -16.92 -19.60
CA LEU A 64 41.91 -15.74 -20.18
C LEU A 64 40.45 -15.61 -19.71
N SER A 65 39.92 -14.39 -19.70
CA SER A 65 38.47 -14.19 -19.56
C SER A 65 37.75 -14.58 -20.85
N PRO A 66 36.44 -14.90 -20.84
CA PRO A 66 35.68 -15.17 -22.07
C PRO A 66 35.82 -14.06 -23.13
N GLN A 67 35.81 -12.79 -22.71
CA GLN A 67 35.98 -11.65 -23.62
C GLN A 67 37.40 -11.58 -24.21
N ALA A 68 38.43 -11.78 -23.39
CA ALA A 68 39.82 -11.81 -23.85
C ALA A 68 40.10 -13.00 -24.77
N TYR A 69 39.50 -14.16 -24.47
CA TYR A 69 39.60 -15.36 -25.30
C TYR A 69 38.96 -15.14 -26.67
N ILE A 70 37.76 -14.56 -26.73
CA ILE A 70 37.10 -14.21 -28.00
C ILE A 70 37.95 -13.21 -28.80
N ALA A 71 38.56 -12.22 -28.14
CA ALA A 71 39.42 -11.24 -28.80
C ALA A 71 40.71 -11.88 -29.36
N ALA A 72 41.28 -12.87 -28.67
CA ALA A 72 42.52 -13.53 -29.06
C ALA A 72 42.33 -14.65 -30.11
N HIS A 73 41.23 -15.41 -30.01
CA HIS A 73 41.03 -16.67 -30.75
C HIS A 73 39.78 -16.67 -31.65
N GLY A 74 38.97 -15.62 -31.60
CA GLY A 74 37.72 -15.52 -32.35
C GLY A 74 36.55 -16.27 -31.69
N SER A 75 35.34 -15.96 -32.16
CA SER A 75 34.10 -16.49 -31.59
C SER A 75 33.89 -17.98 -31.87
N ALA A 76 34.35 -18.51 -33.01
CA ALA A 76 34.19 -19.91 -33.37
C ALA A 76 34.94 -20.85 -32.41
N GLN A 77 36.21 -20.54 -32.11
CA GLN A 77 37.01 -21.33 -31.16
C GLN A 77 36.48 -21.19 -29.72
N TYR A 78 36.01 -19.99 -29.35
CA TYR A 78 35.34 -19.78 -28.07
C TYR A 78 34.13 -20.71 -27.88
N ARG A 79 33.31 -20.95 -28.92
CA ARG A 79 32.13 -21.83 -28.81
C ARG A 79 32.50 -23.28 -28.48
N THR A 80 33.54 -23.81 -29.10
CA THR A 80 34.03 -25.17 -28.81
C THR A 80 34.48 -25.29 -27.36
N VAL A 81 35.31 -24.34 -26.90
CA VAL A 81 35.82 -24.34 -25.52
C VAL A 81 34.71 -24.08 -24.50
N GLU A 82 33.76 -23.19 -24.82
CA GLU A 82 32.57 -22.92 -24.00
C GLU A 82 31.75 -24.18 -23.79
N GLU A 83 31.53 -24.98 -24.83
CA GLU A 83 30.80 -26.24 -24.74
C GLU A 83 31.50 -27.24 -23.81
N ASP A 84 32.79 -27.51 -24.06
CA ASP A 84 33.57 -28.49 -23.30
C ASP A 84 33.62 -28.13 -21.80
N LEU A 85 33.89 -26.85 -21.50
CA LEU A 85 33.94 -26.37 -20.13
C LEU A 85 32.56 -26.34 -19.47
N THR A 86 31.49 -26.04 -20.21
CA THR A 86 30.12 -26.14 -19.69
C THR A 86 29.81 -27.59 -19.31
N ARG A 87 30.13 -28.54 -20.18
CA ARG A 87 29.91 -29.98 -19.94
C ARG A 87 30.73 -30.48 -18.75
N GLU A 88 32.01 -30.10 -18.66
CA GLU A 88 32.88 -30.43 -17.52
C GLU A 88 32.30 -29.88 -16.23
N LEU A 89 31.86 -28.62 -16.22
CA LEU A 89 31.36 -27.97 -15.02
C LEU A 89 30.05 -28.61 -14.53
N LEU A 90 29.07 -28.79 -15.40
CA LEU A 90 27.77 -29.37 -15.04
C LEU A 90 27.92 -30.81 -14.54
N THR A 91 28.85 -31.58 -15.10
CA THR A 91 29.13 -32.95 -14.66
C THR A 91 29.80 -32.97 -13.28
N LYS A 92 30.83 -32.13 -13.06
CA LYS A 92 31.56 -32.09 -11.79
C LYS A 92 30.75 -31.50 -10.64
N CYS A 93 29.82 -30.61 -10.94
CA CYS A 93 29.08 -29.82 -9.97
C CYS A 93 27.59 -30.17 -9.97
N SER A 94 27.24 -31.44 -10.17
CA SER A 94 25.84 -31.91 -10.17
C SER A 94 25.17 -31.80 -8.79
N ASN A 95 25.94 -31.88 -7.70
CA ASN A 95 25.43 -31.79 -6.33
C ASN A 95 26.13 -30.72 -5.50
N GLY A 96 25.41 -30.16 -4.53
CA GLY A 96 25.96 -29.30 -3.48
C GLY A 96 26.48 -27.94 -3.96
N CYS A 97 26.11 -27.49 -5.17
CA CYS A 97 26.62 -26.26 -5.76
C CYS A 97 25.50 -25.24 -6.09
N VAL A 98 25.92 -23.98 -6.25
CA VAL A 98 25.15 -22.90 -6.89
C VAL A 98 26.01 -22.32 -8.00
N ILE A 99 25.58 -22.46 -9.25
CA ILE A 99 26.33 -22.05 -10.43
C ILE A 99 25.73 -20.77 -11.02
N VAL A 100 26.59 -19.83 -11.43
CA VAL A 100 26.22 -18.61 -12.16
C VAL A 100 27.13 -18.38 -13.36
N GLY A 101 26.69 -17.55 -14.30
CA GLY A 101 27.53 -17.04 -15.39
C GLY A 101 27.45 -17.82 -16.71
N LEU A 102 26.77 -18.98 -16.74
CA LEU A 102 26.44 -19.70 -17.97
C LEU A 102 25.32 -19.00 -18.76
N GLY A 103 25.28 -19.21 -20.08
CA GLY A 103 24.22 -18.69 -20.94
C GLY A 103 24.35 -17.22 -21.33
N ALA A 104 25.48 -16.57 -21.04
CA ALA A 104 25.65 -15.14 -21.34
C ALA A 104 25.58 -14.82 -22.85
N LEU A 105 25.97 -15.77 -23.70
CA LEU A 105 25.88 -15.69 -25.16
C LEU A 105 25.10 -16.89 -25.69
N ALA A 106 23.97 -16.66 -26.35
CA ALA A 106 23.14 -17.74 -26.89
C ALA A 106 23.97 -18.70 -27.79
N SER A 107 23.97 -19.99 -27.44
CA SER A 107 24.63 -21.09 -28.18
C SER A 107 23.70 -22.30 -28.23
N ASN A 108 23.49 -22.88 -29.41
CA ASN A 108 22.61 -24.04 -29.56
C ASN A 108 23.14 -25.27 -28.79
N GLN A 109 24.46 -25.48 -28.76
CA GLN A 109 25.07 -26.58 -28.01
C GLN A 109 24.91 -26.38 -26.50
N GLN A 110 25.15 -25.16 -26.02
CA GLN A 110 24.93 -24.83 -24.61
C GLN A 110 23.44 -24.93 -24.24
N GLN A 111 22.53 -24.54 -25.13
CA GLN A 111 21.09 -24.71 -24.93
C GLN A 111 20.71 -26.18 -24.70
N ILE A 112 21.27 -27.12 -25.48
CA ILE A 112 21.03 -28.56 -25.30
C ILE A 112 21.53 -29.00 -23.92
N LEU A 113 22.77 -28.66 -23.56
CA LEU A 113 23.34 -29.01 -22.25
C LEU A 113 22.52 -28.47 -21.07
N LEU A 114 22.05 -27.23 -21.17
CA LEU A 114 21.23 -26.60 -20.14
C LEU A 114 19.84 -27.24 -20.05
N LYS A 115 19.23 -27.60 -21.17
CA LYS A 115 17.95 -28.32 -21.22
C LYS A 115 18.06 -29.70 -20.59
N ASP A 116 19.13 -30.44 -20.89
CA ASP A 116 19.40 -31.75 -20.31
C ASP A 116 19.61 -31.63 -18.80
N PHE A 117 20.40 -30.65 -18.37
CA PHE A 117 20.62 -30.38 -16.94
C PHE A 117 19.33 -30.02 -16.20
N ALA A 118 18.45 -29.23 -16.83
CA ALA A 118 17.16 -28.82 -16.28
C ALA A 118 16.18 -29.99 -16.05
N GLN A 119 16.42 -31.18 -16.60
CA GLN A 119 15.59 -32.37 -16.30
C GLN A 119 15.74 -32.82 -14.84
N GLU A 120 16.95 -32.73 -14.31
CA GLU A 120 17.30 -33.24 -12.97
C GLU A 120 17.66 -32.13 -11.97
N HIS A 121 17.78 -30.87 -12.45
CA HIS A 121 18.23 -29.76 -11.64
C HIS A 121 17.38 -28.51 -11.83
N PRO A 122 17.23 -27.66 -10.81
CA PRO A 122 16.58 -26.37 -10.95
C PRO A 122 17.49 -25.37 -11.70
N VAL A 123 16.98 -24.89 -12.84
CA VAL A 123 17.60 -23.85 -13.67
C VAL A 123 16.67 -22.64 -13.68
N VAL A 124 17.10 -21.58 -12.98
CA VAL A 124 16.32 -20.36 -12.78
C VAL A 124 16.77 -19.31 -13.76
N TYR A 125 15.84 -18.85 -14.59
CA TYR A 125 16.03 -17.63 -15.36
C TYR A 125 15.72 -16.40 -14.50
N VAL A 126 16.76 -15.59 -14.24
CA VAL A 126 16.66 -14.33 -13.52
C VAL A 126 16.30 -13.21 -14.50
N ARG A 127 15.05 -12.76 -14.44
CA ARG A 127 14.51 -11.65 -15.24
C ARG A 127 14.73 -10.31 -14.56
N ARG A 128 14.77 -9.25 -15.36
CA ARG A 128 14.81 -7.85 -14.93
C ARG A 128 14.16 -6.97 -16.01
N ALA A 129 13.66 -5.80 -15.64
CA ALA A 129 13.01 -4.89 -16.57
C ALA A 129 13.94 -4.47 -17.72
N GLU A 130 13.40 -4.40 -18.93
CA GLU A 130 14.15 -4.03 -20.14
C GLU A 130 14.85 -2.67 -19.98
N SER A 131 14.12 -1.67 -19.48
CA SER A 131 14.60 -0.30 -19.24
C SER A 131 15.84 -0.24 -18.35
N GLU A 132 16.01 -1.20 -17.45
CA GLU A 132 17.16 -1.26 -16.56
C GLU A 132 18.34 -2.00 -17.14
N LEU A 133 18.09 -3.06 -17.90
CA LEU A 133 19.15 -3.79 -18.57
C LEU A 133 19.81 -2.95 -19.67
N ARG A 134 19.06 -2.01 -20.28
CA ARG A 134 19.62 -0.97 -21.16
C ARG A 134 20.75 -0.19 -20.49
N ARG A 135 20.69 0.08 -19.18
CA ARG A 135 21.76 0.83 -18.45
C ARG A 135 23.09 0.08 -18.40
N TYR A 136 23.07 -1.25 -18.56
CA TYR A 136 24.26 -2.09 -18.55
C TYR A 136 24.80 -2.37 -19.96
N VAL A 137 24.13 -1.88 -21.00
CA VAL A 137 24.58 -1.96 -22.39
C VAL A 137 25.19 -0.60 -22.77
N GLY A 138 26.45 -0.60 -23.21
CA GLY A 138 27.22 0.63 -23.47
C GLY A 138 26.52 1.60 -24.45
N THR A 139 26.83 2.89 -24.32
CA THR A 139 26.22 4.05 -25.01
C THR A 139 26.28 4.03 -26.55
N GLY A 140 26.90 3.01 -27.16
CA GLY A 140 27.05 2.86 -28.61
C GLY A 140 26.13 1.82 -29.28
N THR A 141 25.18 1.21 -28.56
CA THR A 141 24.26 0.21 -29.15
C THR A 141 22.93 0.87 -29.56
N SER A 142 22.54 0.75 -30.84
CA SER A 142 21.24 1.26 -31.31
C SER A 142 20.06 0.52 -30.66
N GLN A 143 18.92 1.20 -30.52
CA GLN A 143 17.71 0.67 -29.89
C GLN A 143 17.24 -0.64 -30.55
N ASP A 144 17.15 -0.67 -31.88
CA ASP A 144 16.73 -1.85 -32.64
C ASP A 144 17.66 -3.06 -32.43
N LYS A 145 18.96 -2.81 -32.26
CA LYS A 145 19.96 -3.87 -32.05
C LYS A 145 19.82 -4.47 -30.65
N PHE A 146 19.57 -3.64 -29.64
CA PHE A 146 19.30 -4.12 -28.29
C PHE A 146 18.00 -4.93 -28.22
N GLU A 147 16.91 -4.43 -28.81
CA GLU A 147 15.60 -5.11 -28.81
C GLU A 147 15.69 -6.50 -29.47
N ARG A 148 16.42 -6.64 -30.59
CA ARG A 148 16.67 -7.95 -31.22
C ARG A 148 17.46 -8.89 -30.33
N VAL A 149 18.54 -8.42 -29.70
CA VAL A 149 19.35 -9.23 -28.78
C VAL A 149 18.55 -9.63 -27.54
N TRP A 150 17.70 -8.72 -27.06
CA TRP A 150 16.80 -8.94 -25.94
C TRP A 150 15.77 -10.03 -26.26
N GLN A 151 15.10 -9.97 -27.40
CA GLN A 151 14.11 -10.98 -27.82
C GLN A 151 14.73 -12.37 -28.01
N VAL A 152 15.87 -12.44 -28.70
CA VAL A 152 16.59 -13.70 -28.92
C VAL A 152 17.10 -14.28 -27.58
N GLY A 153 17.64 -13.42 -26.71
CA GLY A 153 18.13 -13.83 -25.40
C GLY A 153 17.00 -14.33 -24.48
N ASN A 154 15.85 -13.67 -24.44
CA ASN A 154 14.68 -14.13 -23.69
C ASN A 154 14.26 -15.53 -24.12
N THR A 155 14.08 -15.71 -25.44
CA THR A 155 13.72 -17.01 -26.02
C THR A 155 14.75 -18.08 -25.63
N PHE A 156 16.04 -17.77 -25.71
CA PHE A 156 17.11 -18.67 -25.28
C PHE A 156 16.97 -19.05 -23.80
N PHE A 157 16.88 -18.08 -22.88
CA PHE A 157 16.82 -18.37 -21.45
C PHE A 157 15.54 -19.11 -21.07
N GLU A 158 14.39 -18.75 -21.63
CA GLU A 158 13.10 -19.41 -21.40
C GLU A 158 13.15 -20.89 -21.79
N THR A 159 13.77 -21.20 -22.94
CA THR A 159 13.91 -22.59 -23.39
C THR A 159 14.90 -23.43 -22.58
N CYS A 160 15.85 -22.80 -21.88
CA CYS A 160 16.92 -23.47 -21.12
C CYS A 160 16.60 -23.60 -19.62
N SER A 161 15.53 -22.98 -19.14
CA SER A 161 15.18 -22.92 -17.72
C SER A 161 13.89 -23.66 -17.45
N ASN A 162 13.69 -24.08 -16.20
CA ASN A 162 12.45 -24.68 -15.70
C ASN A 162 11.79 -23.84 -14.59
N PHE A 163 12.45 -22.76 -14.17
CA PHE A 163 11.97 -21.77 -13.21
C PHE A 163 12.30 -20.34 -13.64
N GLU A 164 11.55 -19.39 -13.09
CA GLU A 164 11.74 -17.96 -13.34
C GLU A 164 11.62 -17.13 -12.06
N PHE A 165 12.54 -16.19 -11.91
CA PHE A 165 12.52 -15.22 -10.84
C PHE A 165 12.68 -13.82 -11.41
N TYR A 166 11.70 -12.94 -11.13
CA TYR A 166 11.78 -11.54 -11.52
C TYR A 166 12.51 -10.75 -10.43
N ASN A 167 13.74 -10.33 -10.72
CA ASN A 167 14.53 -9.51 -9.81
C ASN A 167 14.08 -8.05 -9.89
N GLN A 168 13.11 -7.69 -9.06
CA GLN A 168 12.61 -6.34 -8.95
C GLN A 168 13.62 -5.49 -8.18
N THR A 169 14.09 -4.45 -8.84
CA THR A 169 14.88 -3.39 -8.24
C THR A 169 13.98 -2.33 -7.69
N HIS A 170 14.23 -1.99 -6.44
CA HIS A 170 13.64 -0.85 -5.78
C HIS A 170 14.17 0.42 -6.45
N THR A 171 13.52 0.81 -7.55
CA THR A 171 13.47 2.21 -7.97
C THR A 171 12.97 3.01 -6.78
N ASP A 172 13.57 4.18 -6.55
CA ASP A 172 13.36 4.99 -5.36
C ASP A 172 11.86 5.21 -5.13
N SER A 173 11.31 4.36 -4.27
CA SER A 173 9.91 4.32 -3.91
C SER A 173 9.67 5.51 -3.02
N ARG A 174 8.48 6.08 -3.18
CA ARG A 174 7.91 7.23 -2.47
C ARG A 174 7.67 6.94 -0.97
N ASP A 175 8.57 6.25 -0.30
CA ASP A 175 8.52 6.04 1.13
C ASP A 175 9.10 7.28 1.82
N PHE A 176 8.20 8.06 2.42
CA PHE A 176 8.53 9.20 3.24
C PHE A 176 9.49 8.80 4.38
N GLU A 177 10.54 9.62 4.54
CA GLU A 177 11.41 9.80 5.71
C GLU A 177 12.70 8.99 5.89
N ARG A 178 13.01 7.91 5.16
CA ARG A 178 14.39 7.36 5.13
C ARG A 178 14.68 6.72 3.77
N GLN A 179 15.60 7.27 2.98
CA GLN A 179 16.22 6.50 1.89
C GLN A 179 16.81 5.23 2.53
N LEU A 180 16.21 4.08 2.26
CA LEU A 180 16.74 2.80 2.70
C LEU A 180 18.16 2.68 2.15
N PRO A 181 19.18 2.49 3.00
CA PRO A 181 20.53 2.19 2.53
C PRO A 181 20.50 1.05 1.52
N SER A 182 21.40 1.08 0.53
CA SER A 182 21.50 0.03 -0.51
C SER A 182 21.56 -1.39 0.06
N SER A 183 22.12 -1.54 1.27
CA SER A 183 22.18 -2.78 2.03
C SER A 183 20.80 -3.32 2.47
N LEU A 184 19.83 -2.45 2.75
CA LEU A 184 18.46 -2.84 3.13
C LEU A 184 17.61 -3.18 1.91
N LYS A 185 17.76 -2.48 0.77
CA LYS A 185 17.15 -2.89 -0.51
C LYS A 185 17.55 -4.32 -0.90
N LEU A 186 18.84 -4.65 -0.72
CA LEU A 186 19.36 -6.01 -0.95
C LEU A 186 18.74 -7.05 -0.01
N LYS A 187 18.37 -6.66 1.21
CA LYS A 187 17.74 -7.54 2.20
C LYS A 187 16.32 -7.97 1.81
N GLU A 188 15.55 -7.07 1.20
CA GLU A 188 14.22 -7.42 0.71
C GLU A 188 14.29 -8.39 -0.46
N THR A 189 15.20 -8.16 -1.41
CA THR A 189 15.51 -9.11 -2.48
C THR A 189 15.96 -10.46 -1.92
N GLU A 190 16.83 -10.46 -0.91
CA GLU A 190 17.28 -11.67 -0.21
C GLU A 190 16.08 -12.46 0.36
N ARG A 191 15.19 -11.80 1.10
CA ARG A 191 13.97 -12.43 1.65
C ARG A 191 13.14 -13.13 0.59
N LEU A 192 12.84 -12.44 -0.51
CA LEU A 192 12.00 -12.95 -1.59
C LEU A 192 12.65 -14.12 -2.31
N PHE A 193 13.94 -13.99 -2.63
CA PHE A 193 14.67 -15.00 -3.38
C PHE A 193 14.93 -16.26 -2.56
N VAL A 194 15.28 -16.13 -1.27
CA VAL A 194 15.49 -17.29 -0.38
C VAL A 194 14.20 -18.09 -0.25
N GLU A 195 13.05 -17.46 -0.08
CA GLU A 195 11.78 -18.18 0.00
C GLU A 195 11.41 -18.84 -1.34
N PHE A 196 11.67 -18.19 -2.47
CA PHE A 196 11.51 -18.79 -3.80
C PHE A 196 12.36 -20.05 -3.96
N VAL A 197 13.64 -19.99 -3.60
CA VAL A 197 14.56 -21.14 -3.67
C VAL A 197 14.12 -22.26 -2.71
N ARG A 198 13.70 -21.94 -1.48
CA ARG A 198 13.17 -22.95 -0.55
C ARG A 198 11.95 -23.66 -1.11
N ARG A 199 11.05 -22.95 -1.79
CA ARG A 199 9.88 -23.56 -2.45
C ARG A 199 10.28 -24.52 -3.57
N ILE A 200 11.30 -24.18 -4.37
CA ILE A 200 11.83 -25.08 -5.42
C ILE A 200 12.25 -26.45 -4.84
N TYR A 201 12.90 -26.46 -3.66
CA TYR A 201 13.32 -27.70 -2.99
C TYR A 201 12.26 -28.29 -2.04
N GLY A 202 11.05 -27.74 -2.00
CA GLY A 202 9.96 -28.25 -1.15
C GLY A 202 10.15 -28.00 0.35
N LEU A 203 10.98 -27.02 0.74
CA LEU A 203 11.30 -26.68 2.13
C LEU A 203 10.40 -25.59 2.74
N SER A 204 9.25 -25.27 2.12
CA SER A 204 8.40 -24.17 2.60
C SER A 204 7.56 -24.55 3.82
N HIS A 205 7.38 -23.61 4.74
CA HIS A 205 6.78 -23.85 6.06
C HIS A 205 5.27 -23.50 6.15
N ARG A 206 4.65 -22.92 5.12
CA ARG A 206 3.25 -22.50 5.17
C ARG A 206 2.45 -23.10 4.01
N SER A 207 1.55 -24.03 4.34
CA SER A 207 0.56 -24.54 3.39
C SER A 207 -0.63 -23.57 3.30
N PRO A 208 -1.16 -23.26 2.09
CA PRO A 208 -2.42 -22.52 1.95
C PRO A 208 -3.63 -23.27 2.53
N PHE A 209 -3.48 -24.58 2.77
CA PHE A 209 -4.49 -25.46 3.36
C PHE A 209 -4.09 -25.94 4.77
N SER A 210 -3.14 -25.28 5.43
CA SER A 210 -2.64 -25.72 6.73
C SER A 210 -3.78 -25.87 7.73
N SER A 211 -3.90 -27.08 8.28
CA SER A 211 -4.81 -27.48 9.36
C SER A 211 -4.51 -26.80 10.71
N GLU A 212 -3.50 -25.91 10.76
CA GLU A 212 -3.21 -25.06 11.92
C GLU A 212 -4.28 -23.97 12.15
N VAL A 213 -5.13 -23.71 11.15
CA VAL A 213 -6.33 -22.91 11.33
C VAL A 213 -7.40 -23.80 11.97
N SER A 214 -7.78 -23.44 13.21
CA SER A 214 -8.89 -24.08 13.93
C SER A 214 -10.12 -24.14 13.01
N PRO A 215 -10.87 -25.26 12.93
CA PRO A 215 -12.12 -25.34 12.15
C PRO A 215 -13.16 -24.28 12.58
N GLU A 216 -12.91 -23.60 13.70
CA GLU A 216 -13.69 -22.49 14.24
C GLU A 216 -13.45 -21.14 13.51
N VAL A 217 -12.48 -21.01 12.59
CA VAL A 217 -12.12 -19.73 11.94
C VAL A 217 -12.40 -19.76 10.43
N HIS A 218 -13.17 -18.78 9.94
CA HIS A 218 -13.39 -18.58 8.51
C HIS A 218 -12.15 -17.97 7.85
N THR A 219 -11.75 -18.47 6.68
CA THR A 219 -10.61 -17.97 5.90
C THR A 219 -11.05 -17.35 4.59
N PHE A 220 -10.33 -16.35 4.12
CA PHE A 220 -10.69 -15.55 2.94
C PHE A 220 -9.51 -15.42 1.98
N ALA A 221 -9.81 -15.40 0.69
CA ALA A 221 -8.83 -15.22 -0.37
C ALA A 221 -9.13 -13.95 -1.17
N LEU A 222 -8.21 -12.99 -1.13
CA LEU A 222 -8.33 -11.71 -1.83
C LEU A 222 -8.17 -11.93 -3.35
N GLN A 223 -9.26 -11.78 -4.09
CA GLN A 223 -9.32 -11.95 -5.53
C GLN A 223 -8.74 -10.73 -6.23
N VAL A 224 -7.72 -10.94 -7.05
CA VAL A 224 -6.99 -9.88 -7.74
C VAL A 224 -6.82 -10.25 -9.21
N PRO A 225 -7.54 -9.58 -10.14
CA PRO A 225 -7.31 -9.73 -11.58
C PRO A 225 -5.88 -9.36 -12.00
N LEU A 226 -5.34 -10.10 -12.97
CA LEU A 226 -3.98 -9.88 -13.49
C LEU A 226 -3.78 -8.45 -14.04
N ASP A 227 -4.78 -7.93 -14.74
CA ASP A 227 -4.81 -6.57 -15.33
C ASP A 227 -4.98 -5.47 -14.28
N TRP A 228 -5.68 -5.74 -13.18
CA TRP A 228 -5.75 -4.81 -12.06
C TRP A 228 -4.37 -4.53 -11.46
N LEU A 229 -3.45 -5.50 -11.44
CA LEU A 229 -2.09 -5.28 -10.95
C LEU A 229 -1.25 -4.34 -11.83
N ASP A 230 -1.66 -4.08 -13.07
CA ASP A 230 -1.02 -3.07 -13.93
C ASP A 230 -1.46 -1.65 -13.60
N SER A 231 -2.69 -1.48 -13.14
CA SER A 231 -3.31 -0.18 -12.85
C SER A 231 -3.39 0.15 -11.37
N CYS A 232 -3.06 -0.80 -10.49
CA CYS A 232 -3.10 -0.63 -9.04
C CYS A 232 -2.10 0.45 -8.58
N GLY A 233 -2.63 1.57 -8.10
CA GLY A 233 -1.84 2.70 -7.59
C GLY A 233 -1.32 2.53 -6.15
N ASN A 234 -1.85 1.57 -5.39
CA ASN A 234 -1.41 1.28 -4.02
C ASN A 234 -1.46 -0.23 -3.71
N PHE A 235 -0.28 -0.86 -3.62
CA PHE A 235 -0.16 -2.28 -3.30
C PHE A 235 -0.31 -2.62 -1.80
N GLU A 236 -0.45 -1.65 -0.90
CA GLU A 236 -0.69 -1.90 0.53
C GLU A 236 -1.96 -2.72 0.79
N ILE A 237 -2.96 -2.59 -0.09
CA ILE A 237 -4.23 -3.34 -0.01
C ILE A 237 -4.05 -4.86 -0.10
N LEU A 238 -2.91 -5.32 -0.64
CA LEU A 238 -2.55 -6.75 -0.68
C LEU A 238 -2.22 -7.33 0.71
N ASP A 239 -2.04 -6.47 1.72
CA ASP A 239 -1.88 -6.84 3.13
C ASP A 239 -3.12 -6.42 3.95
N SER A 240 -4.32 -6.67 3.40
CA SER A 240 -5.62 -6.32 4.00
C SER A 240 -6.07 -7.21 5.18
N GLY A 241 -5.31 -8.25 5.52
CA GLY A 241 -5.67 -9.25 6.53
C GLY A 241 -6.49 -10.43 6.01
N ALA A 242 -6.60 -10.59 4.69
CA ALA A 242 -7.03 -11.84 4.04
C ALA A 242 -6.00 -12.96 4.25
N ASP A 243 -6.45 -14.22 4.20
CA ASP A 243 -5.65 -15.41 4.52
C ASP A 243 -4.82 -15.92 3.32
N ALA A 244 -5.20 -15.53 2.11
CA ALA A 244 -4.48 -15.78 0.86
C ALA A 244 -4.78 -14.67 -0.16
N ILE A 245 -3.99 -14.61 -1.23
CA ILE A 245 -4.31 -13.84 -2.45
C ILE A 245 -4.60 -14.83 -3.57
N THR A 246 -5.66 -14.60 -4.33
CA THR A 246 -5.96 -15.33 -5.57
C THR A 246 -5.73 -14.41 -6.76
N LEU A 247 -4.69 -14.69 -7.55
CA LEU A 247 -4.44 -14.03 -8.83
C LEU A 247 -5.35 -14.65 -9.89
N LEU A 248 -6.30 -13.87 -10.43
CA LEU A 248 -7.23 -14.30 -11.47
C LEU A 248 -6.63 -14.07 -12.85
N ILE A 249 -6.57 -15.13 -13.67
CA ILE A 249 -6.08 -15.11 -15.04
C ILE A 249 -7.21 -15.53 -15.98
N ASP A 250 -7.69 -14.57 -16.77
CA ASP A 250 -8.61 -14.84 -17.86
C ASP A 250 -7.83 -15.16 -19.16
N ILE A 251 -8.09 -16.35 -19.71
CA ILE A 251 -7.50 -16.81 -20.98
C ILE A 251 -8.37 -16.48 -22.20
N ASP A 252 -9.61 -16.01 -21.98
CA ASP A 252 -10.54 -15.67 -23.05
C ASP A 252 -10.27 -14.29 -23.67
N VAL A 253 -9.51 -13.41 -23.00
CA VAL A 253 -9.06 -12.12 -23.54
C VAL A 253 -8.09 -12.33 -24.71
N ASP A 254 -8.60 -12.21 -25.94
CA ASP A 254 -7.83 -12.38 -27.17
C ASP A 254 -6.69 -11.35 -27.32
N GLY A 255 -5.52 -11.80 -27.80
CA GLY A 255 -4.52 -10.92 -28.41
C GLY A 255 -3.24 -10.62 -27.62
N LYS A 256 -2.95 -11.27 -26.48
CA LYS A 256 -1.65 -11.08 -25.81
C LYS A 256 -0.56 -11.97 -26.44
N ASP A 257 0.54 -11.34 -26.87
CA ASP A 257 1.81 -12.01 -27.19
C ASP A 257 2.22 -12.92 -26.00
N GLN A 258 2.47 -14.20 -26.25
CA GLN A 258 2.83 -15.20 -25.23
C GLN A 258 4.03 -14.73 -24.38
N ASN A 259 5.02 -14.11 -25.02
CA ASN A 259 6.21 -13.58 -24.36
C ASN A 259 5.85 -12.43 -23.40
N ARG A 260 4.89 -11.59 -23.80
CA ARG A 260 4.39 -10.50 -22.96
C ARG A 260 3.66 -11.04 -21.73
N LEU A 261 2.84 -12.09 -21.90
CA LEU A 261 2.13 -12.72 -20.78
C LEU A 261 3.11 -13.34 -19.77
N GLN A 262 4.16 -14.02 -20.23
CA GLN A 262 5.14 -14.64 -19.34
C GLN A 262 5.89 -13.63 -18.49
N SER A 263 6.39 -12.57 -19.13
CA SER A 263 7.05 -11.46 -18.45
C SER A 263 6.10 -10.76 -17.47
N GLN A 264 4.83 -10.58 -17.86
CA GLN A 264 3.78 -10.01 -17.02
C GLN A 264 3.54 -10.85 -15.76
N LEU A 265 3.33 -12.17 -15.90
CA LEU A 265 3.13 -13.08 -14.77
C LEU A 265 4.33 -13.09 -13.83
N ALA A 266 5.56 -13.15 -14.36
CA ALA A 266 6.77 -13.14 -13.54
C ALA A 266 6.89 -11.85 -12.70
N ARG A 267 6.63 -10.69 -13.31
CA ARG A 267 6.66 -9.39 -12.62
C ARG A 267 5.57 -9.28 -11.55
N HIS A 268 4.34 -9.68 -11.86
CA HIS A 268 3.24 -9.60 -10.89
C HIS A 268 3.38 -10.58 -9.74
N MET A 269 3.89 -11.81 -9.98
CA MET A 269 4.21 -12.72 -8.89
C MET A 269 5.25 -12.12 -7.93
N ALA A 270 6.28 -11.45 -8.44
CA ALA A 270 7.24 -10.72 -7.60
C ALA A 270 6.58 -9.58 -6.82
N THR A 271 5.68 -8.82 -7.46
CA THR A 271 4.92 -7.73 -6.82
C THR A 271 4.04 -8.23 -5.68
N LEU A 272 3.28 -9.30 -5.90
CA LEU A 272 2.43 -9.92 -4.87
C LEU A 272 3.24 -10.38 -3.66
N ARG A 273 4.40 -11.02 -3.88
CA ARG A 273 5.27 -11.51 -2.81
C ARG A 273 6.02 -10.40 -2.07
N LEU A 274 6.27 -9.28 -2.75
CA LEU A 274 6.87 -8.10 -2.15
C LEU A 274 5.91 -7.46 -1.14
N HIS A 275 4.65 -7.26 -1.54
CA HIS A 275 3.65 -6.52 -0.77
C HIS A 275 2.74 -7.39 0.11
N SER A 276 2.88 -8.71 0.06
CA SER A 276 2.09 -9.61 0.89
C SER A 276 2.90 -10.75 1.51
N ARG A 277 2.42 -11.22 2.67
CA ARG A 277 3.03 -12.31 3.45
C ARG A 277 2.22 -13.60 3.40
N VAL A 278 1.07 -13.58 2.74
CA VAL A 278 0.15 -14.72 2.66
C VAL A 278 0.40 -15.55 1.40
N PRO A 279 -0.04 -16.82 1.36
CA PRO A 279 0.08 -17.67 0.19
C PRO A 279 -0.59 -17.06 -1.06
N VAL A 280 0.03 -17.25 -2.22
CA VAL A 280 -0.51 -16.85 -3.52
C VAL A 280 -1.08 -18.07 -4.23
N VAL A 281 -2.39 -18.06 -4.45
CA VAL A 281 -3.14 -18.98 -5.30
C VAL A 281 -3.27 -18.37 -6.68
N VAL A 282 -3.06 -19.13 -7.75
CA VAL A 282 -3.32 -18.66 -9.11
C VAL A 282 -4.53 -19.40 -9.67
N ASP A 283 -5.53 -18.64 -10.07
CA ASP A 283 -6.80 -19.12 -10.62
C ASP A 283 -6.86 -18.84 -12.12
N ILE A 284 -7.15 -19.88 -12.90
CA ILE A 284 -7.08 -19.83 -14.35
C ILE A 284 -8.45 -20.16 -14.92
N GLY A 285 -9.01 -19.24 -15.70
CA GLY A 285 -10.22 -19.50 -16.47
C GLY A 285 -10.04 -20.70 -17.40
N PHE A 286 -11.04 -21.57 -17.50
CA PHE A 286 -11.02 -22.72 -18.40
C PHE A 286 -12.01 -22.54 -19.54
N SER A 287 -11.51 -22.71 -20.77
CA SER A 287 -12.30 -22.65 -22.00
C SER A 287 -11.95 -23.87 -22.86
N PRO A 288 -12.90 -24.76 -23.18
CA PRO A 288 -12.66 -25.92 -24.04
C PRO A 288 -12.13 -25.56 -25.44
N ARG A 289 -12.30 -24.31 -25.87
CA ARG A 289 -11.81 -23.81 -27.17
C ARG A 289 -10.32 -23.43 -27.13
N LYS A 290 -9.73 -23.25 -25.94
CA LYS A 290 -8.36 -22.73 -25.73
C LYS A 290 -7.50 -23.70 -24.89
N ILE A 291 -7.63 -25.01 -25.11
CA ILE A 291 -6.95 -26.05 -24.33
C ILE A 291 -5.42 -25.91 -24.38
N ASP A 292 -4.84 -25.64 -25.55
CA ASP A 292 -3.39 -25.47 -25.70
C ASP A 292 -2.88 -24.24 -24.93
N THR A 293 -3.62 -23.13 -24.99
CA THR A 293 -3.32 -21.91 -24.22
C THR A 293 -3.42 -22.17 -22.72
N TYR A 294 -4.46 -22.90 -22.28
CA TYR A 294 -4.64 -23.26 -20.87
C TYR A 294 -3.46 -24.09 -20.34
N ARG A 295 -3.02 -25.12 -21.09
CA ARG A 295 -1.83 -25.91 -20.75
C ARG A 295 -0.56 -25.08 -20.71
N LEU A 296 -0.36 -24.20 -21.70
CA LEU A 296 0.80 -23.31 -21.77
C LEU A 296 0.86 -22.36 -20.55
N VAL A 297 -0.27 -21.74 -20.18
CA VAL A 297 -0.34 -20.87 -19.02
C VAL A 297 -0.06 -21.64 -17.73
N LEU A 298 -0.60 -22.86 -17.57
CA LEU A 298 -0.25 -23.73 -16.45
C LEU A 298 1.28 -23.94 -16.38
N GLU A 299 1.92 -24.27 -17.49
CA GLU A 299 3.37 -24.48 -17.54
C GLU A 299 4.15 -23.23 -17.14
N MET A 300 3.73 -22.06 -17.62
CA MET A 300 4.33 -20.77 -17.26
C MET A 300 4.22 -20.50 -15.75
N LEU A 301 3.08 -20.82 -15.14
CA LEU A 301 2.84 -20.62 -13.71
C LEU A 301 3.66 -21.55 -12.83
N LEU A 302 3.86 -22.81 -13.24
CA LEU A 302 4.70 -23.74 -12.48
C LEU A 302 6.15 -23.24 -12.35
N ARG A 303 6.64 -22.45 -13.31
CA ARG A 303 7.98 -21.83 -13.29
C ARG A 303 8.10 -20.74 -12.22
N LEU A 304 6.98 -20.13 -11.81
CA LEU A 304 6.93 -19.05 -10.81
C LEU A 304 6.72 -19.56 -9.38
N VAL A 305 6.46 -20.87 -9.24
CA VAL A 305 6.32 -21.58 -7.97
C VAL A 305 5.26 -20.95 -7.04
N PRO A 306 4.01 -20.72 -7.50
CA PRO A 306 2.94 -20.24 -6.63
C PRO A 306 2.68 -21.23 -5.48
N ASP A 307 2.01 -20.78 -4.42
CA ASP A 307 1.68 -21.64 -3.28
C ASP A 307 0.58 -22.65 -3.64
N ALA A 308 -0.36 -22.26 -4.52
CA ALA A 308 -1.27 -23.17 -5.19
C ALA A 308 -1.67 -22.71 -6.60
N VAL A 309 -2.12 -23.65 -7.43
CA VAL A 309 -2.72 -23.38 -8.74
C VAL A 309 -4.05 -24.12 -8.90
N THR A 310 -5.03 -23.50 -9.55
CA THR A 310 -6.31 -24.16 -9.87
C THR A 310 -6.21 -25.00 -11.13
N CYS A 311 -6.94 -26.11 -11.18
CA CYS A 311 -7.15 -26.85 -12.43
C CYS A 311 -8.61 -27.32 -12.55
N SER A 312 -9.25 -27.00 -13.68
CA SER A 312 -10.63 -27.42 -13.96
C SER A 312 -10.74 -28.93 -14.14
N LEU A 313 -11.68 -29.57 -13.43
CA LEU A 313 -12.01 -30.98 -13.62
C LEU A 313 -12.69 -31.28 -14.97
N SER A 314 -13.11 -30.23 -15.68
CA SER A 314 -13.68 -30.30 -17.04
C SER A 314 -12.61 -30.34 -18.14
N CYS A 315 -11.33 -30.15 -17.81
CA CYS A 315 -10.25 -30.31 -18.78
C CYS A 315 -9.95 -31.81 -19.02
N PRO A 316 -9.30 -32.17 -20.15
CA PRO A 316 -8.89 -33.54 -20.41
C PRO A 316 -8.03 -34.12 -19.28
N ASP A 317 -8.30 -35.37 -18.88
CA ASP A 317 -7.60 -36.05 -17.77
C ASP A 317 -6.07 -36.10 -17.97
N GLU A 318 -5.59 -36.11 -19.23
CA GLU A 318 -4.16 -36.02 -19.57
C GLU A 318 -3.49 -34.76 -19.03
N ILE A 319 -4.20 -33.61 -19.03
CA ILE A 319 -3.67 -32.34 -18.50
C ILE A 319 -3.57 -32.42 -16.97
N ILE A 320 -4.56 -33.04 -16.31
CA ILE A 320 -4.56 -33.24 -14.86
C ILE A 320 -3.39 -34.16 -14.45
N GLN A 321 -3.21 -35.27 -15.16
CA GLN A 321 -2.09 -36.20 -14.93
C GLN A 321 -0.74 -35.52 -15.16
N TRP A 322 -0.60 -34.73 -16.22
CA TRP A 322 0.59 -33.93 -16.49
C TRP A 322 0.87 -32.90 -15.40
N LEU A 323 -0.15 -32.17 -14.94
CA LEU A 323 0.02 -31.17 -13.88
C LEU A 323 0.53 -31.86 -12.60
N ASN A 324 -0.06 -32.97 -12.21
CA ASN A 324 0.35 -33.69 -11.01
C ASN A 324 1.75 -34.30 -11.09
N SER A 325 2.21 -34.70 -12.28
CA SER A 325 3.57 -35.20 -12.47
C SER A 325 4.63 -34.08 -12.53
N THR A 326 4.23 -32.84 -12.82
CA THR A 326 5.16 -31.71 -13.05
C THR A 326 5.09 -30.57 -12.03
N LYS A 327 4.11 -30.57 -11.11
CA LYS A 327 3.88 -29.47 -10.16
C LYS A 327 4.95 -29.32 -9.07
N GLY A 328 5.80 -30.32 -8.85
CA GLY A 328 6.76 -30.30 -7.76
C GLY A 328 6.09 -30.18 -6.39
N SER A 329 6.43 -29.13 -5.64
CA SER A 329 5.90 -28.80 -4.31
C SER A 329 4.61 -27.96 -4.33
N ILE A 330 4.21 -27.46 -5.51
CA ILE A 330 3.05 -26.57 -5.68
C ILE A 330 1.78 -27.36 -5.39
N LYS A 331 0.87 -26.76 -4.62
CA LYS A 331 -0.42 -27.37 -4.30
C LYS A 331 -1.45 -27.17 -5.42
N THR A 332 -2.40 -28.09 -5.56
CA THR A 332 -3.44 -28.01 -6.60
C THR A 332 -4.85 -27.94 -6.04
N ILE A 333 -5.65 -27.03 -6.59
CA ILE A 333 -7.08 -26.89 -6.29
C ILE A 333 -7.88 -27.35 -7.51
N ALA A 334 -8.64 -28.43 -7.38
CA ALA A 334 -9.60 -28.83 -8.41
C ALA A 334 -10.74 -27.81 -8.48
N THR A 335 -11.13 -27.36 -9.67
CA THR A 335 -12.28 -26.48 -9.85
C THR A 335 -13.39 -27.16 -10.63
N TRP A 336 -14.63 -26.96 -10.19
CA TRP A 336 -15.84 -27.38 -10.87
C TRP A 336 -16.89 -26.27 -10.78
N HIS A 337 -17.48 -25.92 -11.91
CA HIS A 337 -18.55 -24.93 -11.98
C HIS A 337 -19.77 -25.54 -12.67
N GLN A 338 -20.95 -25.30 -12.12
CA GLN A 338 -22.21 -25.70 -12.71
C GLN A 338 -23.15 -24.50 -12.88
N PRO A 339 -23.95 -24.45 -13.96
CA PRO A 339 -24.86 -23.33 -14.24
C PRO A 339 -26.13 -23.35 -13.38
N THR A 340 -26.23 -24.26 -12.41
CA THR A 340 -27.38 -24.39 -11.51
C THR A 340 -26.94 -24.18 -10.06
N PRO A 341 -27.82 -23.67 -9.18
CA PRO A 341 -27.43 -23.40 -7.81
C PRO A 341 -27.08 -24.68 -7.06
N LEU A 342 -26.11 -24.60 -6.16
CA LEU A 342 -25.71 -25.75 -5.35
C LEU A 342 -26.79 -26.11 -4.33
N GLY A 343 -27.22 -27.39 -4.32
CA GLY A 343 -28.01 -27.97 -3.24
C GLY A 343 -29.52 -28.07 -3.45
N ILE A 344 -30.08 -27.61 -4.58
CA ILE A 344 -31.54 -27.59 -4.84
C ILE A 344 -32.09 -28.96 -5.25
N ASP A 345 -31.35 -29.74 -6.05
CA ASP A 345 -31.79 -31.08 -6.49
C ASP A 345 -31.19 -32.18 -5.63
N ALA A 346 -32.05 -33.04 -5.06
CA ALA A 346 -31.65 -34.22 -4.30
C ALA A 346 -31.07 -35.36 -5.17
N SER A 347 -31.15 -35.26 -6.50
CA SER A 347 -30.79 -36.30 -7.46
C SER A 347 -29.45 -36.12 -8.17
N GLN A 348 -28.65 -35.09 -7.86
CA GLN A 348 -27.39 -34.86 -8.57
C GLN A 348 -26.22 -35.63 -7.95
N ASP A 349 -25.43 -36.27 -8.81
CA ASP A 349 -24.16 -36.95 -8.53
C ASP A 349 -23.04 -35.99 -8.07
N ALA A 350 -23.34 -35.08 -7.16
CA ALA A 350 -22.49 -33.96 -6.80
C ALA A 350 -21.29 -34.36 -5.90
N HIS A 351 -21.19 -35.64 -5.56
CA HIS A 351 -20.00 -36.26 -4.98
C HIS A 351 -18.95 -36.63 -6.05
N ILE A 352 -19.36 -36.83 -7.31
CA ILE A 352 -18.45 -37.22 -8.41
C ILE A 352 -17.29 -36.24 -8.57
N PRO A 353 -17.49 -34.90 -8.57
CA PRO A 353 -16.35 -33.97 -8.67
C PRO A 353 -15.37 -34.13 -7.50
N VAL A 354 -15.87 -34.38 -6.29
CA VAL A 354 -15.04 -34.60 -5.09
C VAL A 354 -14.25 -35.90 -5.22
N GLU A 355 -14.91 -37.01 -5.60
CA GLU A 355 -14.26 -38.30 -5.81
C GLU A 355 -13.22 -38.24 -6.93
N LYS A 356 -13.55 -37.57 -8.05
CA LYS A 356 -12.61 -37.33 -9.15
C LYS A 356 -11.40 -36.53 -8.66
N ALA A 357 -11.60 -35.44 -7.92
CA ALA A 357 -10.50 -34.65 -7.38
C ALA A 357 -9.61 -35.46 -6.43
N THR A 358 -10.20 -36.28 -5.55
CA THR A 358 -9.45 -37.19 -4.66
C THR A 358 -8.68 -38.25 -5.44
N GLN A 359 -9.30 -38.88 -6.45
CA GLN A 359 -8.67 -39.89 -7.30
C GLN A 359 -7.46 -39.33 -8.06
N PHE A 360 -7.55 -38.10 -8.56
CA PHE A 360 -6.43 -37.41 -9.22
C PHE A 360 -5.45 -36.77 -8.24
N GLY A 361 -5.62 -36.91 -6.92
CA GLY A 361 -4.63 -36.44 -5.93
C GLY A 361 -4.54 -34.90 -5.83
N PHE A 362 -5.65 -34.20 -6.00
CA PHE A 362 -5.73 -32.77 -5.68
C PHE A 362 -5.64 -32.51 -4.18
N ASP A 363 -5.07 -31.36 -3.79
CA ASP A 363 -4.94 -30.98 -2.39
C ASP A 363 -6.22 -30.35 -1.82
N CYS A 364 -7.11 -29.82 -2.68
CA CYS A 364 -8.36 -29.17 -2.33
C CYS A 364 -9.32 -29.19 -3.54
N ILE A 365 -10.63 -29.06 -3.31
CA ILE A 365 -11.62 -28.85 -4.37
C ILE A 365 -12.47 -27.59 -4.12
N ARG A 366 -12.75 -26.83 -5.18
CA ARG A 366 -13.68 -25.71 -5.22
C ARG A 366 -14.83 -26.00 -6.17
N ILE A 367 -16.05 -26.04 -5.63
CA ILE A 367 -17.28 -26.27 -6.37
C ILE A 367 -18.11 -24.99 -6.32
N THR A 368 -18.56 -24.51 -7.48
CA THR A 368 -19.38 -23.29 -7.57
C THR A 368 -20.64 -23.53 -8.39
N GLY A 369 -21.74 -22.88 -8.02
CA GLY A 369 -23.00 -22.88 -8.77
C GLY A 369 -23.51 -21.46 -8.99
N GLU A 370 -24.35 -21.22 -10.00
CA GLU A 370 -24.98 -19.91 -10.21
C GLU A 370 -26.25 -19.78 -9.39
N SER A 371 -26.41 -18.70 -8.61
CA SER A 371 -27.61 -18.47 -7.79
C SER A 371 -28.56 -17.47 -8.46
N PHE A 372 -29.85 -17.78 -8.38
CA PHE A 372 -30.95 -16.96 -8.88
C PHE A 372 -31.88 -16.46 -7.76
N SER A 373 -31.84 -17.08 -6.57
CA SER A 373 -32.66 -16.73 -5.40
C SER A 373 -31.87 -16.75 -4.08
N ILE A 374 -32.47 -16.25 -2.99
CA ILE A 374 -31.83 -16.26 -1.67
C ILE A 374 -31.81 -17.68 -1.09
N GLU A 375 -32.87 -18.44 -1.33
CA GLU A 375 -33.09 -19.83 -0.87
C GLU A 375 -31.96 -20.75 -1.32
N ASP A 376 -31.44 -20.52 -2.53
CA ASP A 376 -30.29 -21.24 -3.11
C ASP A 376 -29.06 -21.23 -2.17
N ASN A 377 -28.85 -20.14 -1.43
CA ASN A 377 -27.68 -19.99 -0.57
C ASN A 377 -27.76 -20.89 0.67
N LEU A 378 -28.94 -21.03 1.26
CA LEU A 378 -29.15 -21.90 2.41
C LEU A 378 -29.03 -23.37 1.99
N ALA A 379 -29.56 -23.71 0.81
CA ALA A 379 -29.39 -25.02 0.19
C ALA A 379 -27.90 -25.33 -0.04
N CYS A 380 -27.12 -24.34 -0.53
CA CYS A 380 -25.68 -24.45 -0.73
C CYS A 380 -24.92 -24.76 0.57
N VAL A 381 -25.25 -24.07 1.67
CA VAL A 381 -24.62 -24.32 2.99
C VAL A 381 -24.90 -25.74 3.48
N ALA A 382 -26.15 -26.20 3.39
CA ALA A 382 -26.51 -27.57 3.76
C ALA A 382 -25.86 -28.62 2.85
N PHE A 383 -25.75 -28.31 1.56
CA PHE A 383 -25.07 -29.14 0.57
C PHE A 383 -23.57 -29.30 0.89
N ARG A 384 -22.87 -28.20 1.18
CA ARG A 384 -21.45 -28.23 1.57
C ARG A 384 -21.19 -29.13 2.78
N GLN A 385 -22.04 -29.06 3.81
CA GLN A 385 -21.90 -29.90 5.01
C GLN A 385 -21.93 -31.40 4.67
N ARG A 386 -22.80 -31.81 3.74
CA ARG A 386 -22.86 -33.19 3.25
C ARG A 386 -21.59 -33.60 2.49
N LEU A 387 -21.00 -32.70 1.71
CA LEU A 387 -19.76 -32.97 0.98
C LEU A 387 -18.56 -33.12 1.92
N ILE A 388 -18.42 -32.23 2.91
CA ILE A 388 -17.31 -32.26 3.88
C ILE A 388 -17.28 -33.59 4.64
N GLN A 389 -18.45 -34.12 5.03
CA GLN A 389 -18.54 -35.41 5.74
C GLN A 389 -18.02 -36.60 4.93
N LYS A 390 -18.03 -36.51 3.59
CA LYS A 390 -17.62 -37.58 2.68
C LYS A 390 -16.26 -37.33 2.04
N SER A 391 -15.66 -36.17 2.24
CA SER A 391 -14.41 -35.80 1.58
C SER A 391 -13.20 -36.02 2.48
N THR A 392 -12.12 -36.52 1.89
CA THR A 392 -10.80 -36.61 2.54
C THR A 392 -9.93 -35.37 2.29
N ILE A 393 -10.38 -34.47 1.41
CA ILE A 393 -9.71 -33.22 1.06
C ILE A 393 -10.59 -32.03 1.45
N PRO A 394 -10.03 -30.83 1.70
CA PRO A 394 -10.82 -29.62 1.93
C PRO A 394 -11.75 -29.31 0.76
N VAL A 395 -12.99 -28.91 1.09
CA VAL A 395 -14.04 -28.54 0.12
C VAL A 395 -14.40 -27.07 0.30
N ILE A 396 -14.27 -26.29 -0.77
CA ILE A 396 -14.75 -24.91 -0.90
C ILE A 396 -16.03 -24.96 -1.73
N ALA A 397 -17.15 -24.48 -1.20
CA ALA A 397 -18.41 -24.50 -1.93
C ALA A 397 -19.27 -23.27 -1.63
N TYR A 398 -19.64 -22.54 -2.70
CA TYR A 398 -20.48 -21.35 -2.65
C TYR A 398 -21.15 -21.12 -4.02
N ASN A 399 -22.24 -20.37 -4.04
CA ASN A 399 -22.86 -19.89 -5.27
C ASN A 399 -22.27 -18.52 -5.70
N THR A 400 -22.15 -18.31 -7.00
CA THR A 400 -21.70 -17.06 -7.64
C THR A 400 -22.89 -16.17 -8.02
N GLY A 401 -22.59 -14.95 -8.48
CA GLY A 401 -23.58 -13.94 -8.84
C GLY A 401 -24.03 -13.08 -7.66
N ILE A 402 -24.81 -12.02 -7.94
CA ILE A 402 -25.27 -11.05 -6.94
C ILE A 402 -26.12 -11.71 -5.84
N SER A 403 -26.95 -12.69 -6.23
CA SER A 403 -27.77 -13.49 -5.31
C SER A 403 -26.95 -14.51 -4.52
N GLY A 404 -25.75 -14.89 -4.98
CA GLY A 404 -24.88 -15.88 -4.33
C GLY A 404 -24.07 -15.38 -3.14
N ARG A 405 -24.04 -14.06 -2.89
CA ARG A 405 -23.16 -13.41 -1.89
C ARG A 405 -23.30 -13.95 -0.48
N ALA A 406 -24.51 -14.36 -0.07
CA ALA A 406 -24.74 -14.94 1.24
C ALA A 406 -23.96 -16.26 1.41
N SER A 407 -23.97 -17.14 0.40
CA SER A 407 -23.20 -18.38 0.45
C SER A 407 -21.68 -18.16 0.47
N ILE A 408 -21.19 -17.11 -0.19
CA ILE A 408 -19.77 -16.67 -0.12
C ILE A 408 -19.42 -16.27 1.31
N CYS A 409 -20.23 -15.43 1.96
CA CYS A 409 -19.98 -14.99 3.33
C CYS A 409 -20.00 -16.17 4.32
N LEU A 410 -20.88 -17.15 4.10
CA LEU A 410 -21.06 -18.32 4.95
C LEU A 410 -20.11 -19.49 4.61
N ASN A 411 -19.22 -19.33 3.63
CA ASN A 411 -18.18 -20.29 3.32
C ASN A 411 -16.99 -20.14 4.28
N PRO A 412 -16.52 -21.22 4.94
CA PRO A 412 -15.49 -21.13 5.97
C PRO A 412 -14.06 -21.21 5.40
N THR A 413 -13.89 -21.69 4.18
CA THR A 413 -12.57 -22.03 3.64
C THR A 413 -12.29 -21.22 2.39
N LEU A 414 -11.31 -20.31 2.45
CA LEU A 414 -10.82 -19.49 1.33
C LEU A 414 -11.95 -18.82 0.53
N SER A 415 -12.92 -18.23 1.22
CA SER A 415 -14.01 -17.49 0.59
C SER A 415 -13.47 -16.34 -0.26
N PRO A 416 -13.94 -16.17 -1.51
CA PRO A 416 -13.48 -15.10 -2.37
C PRO A 416 -13.94 -13.75 -1.81
N VAL A 417 -13.00 -12.83 -1.64
CA VAL A 417 -13.28 -11.43 -1.29
C VAL A 417 -12.50 -10.50 -2.20
N VAL A 418 -12.99 -9.30 -2.47
CA VAL A 418 -12.30 -8.32 -3.33
C VAL A 418 -11.70 -7.16 -2.52
N PRO A 419 -10.67 -6.48 -3.07
CA PRO A 419 -10.24 -5.16 -2.60
C PRO A 419 -11.40 -4.16 -2.56
N THR A 420 -11.41 -3.26 -1.58
CA THR A 420 -12.44 -2.20 -1.44
C THR A 420 -12.47 -1.19 -2.59
N SER A 421 -11.42 -1.13 -3.41
CA SER A 421 -11.35 -0.30 -4.61
C SER A 421 -11.97 -0.94 -5.85
N MET A 422 -12.36 -2.22 -5.78
CA MET A 422 -13.05 -2.93 -6.86
C MET A 422 -14.57 -2.85 -6.70
N ASP A 423 -15.28 -3.29 -7.75
CA ASP A 423 -16.74 -3.24 -7.92
C ASP A 423 -17.57 -3.41 -6.62
N ALA A 424 -18.50 -2.47 -6.40
CA ALA A 424 -19.44 -2.45 -5.28
C ALA A 424 -20.40 -3.66 -5.23
N THR A 425 -20.51 -4.45 -6.30
CA THR A 425 -21.37 -5.64 -6.33
C THR A 425 -20.73 -6.89 -5.71
N ALA A 426 -19.41 -6.92 -5.54
CA ALA A 426 -18.68 -8.05 -4.96
C ALA A 426 -18.59 -7.97 -3.42
N VAL A 427 -18.16 -9.07 -2.77
CA VAL A 427 -18.05 -9.15 -1.30
C VAL A 427 -16.64 -8.71 -0.89
N THR A 428 -16.52 -7.67 -0.07
CA THR A 428 -15.23 -7.32 0.55
C THR A 428 -14.95 -8.14 1.80
N LEU A 429 -13.71 -8.14 2.29
CA LEU A 429 -13.37 -8.77 3.57
C LEU A 429 -14.20 -8.20 4.73
N LEU A 430 -14.45 -6.88 4.69
CA LEU A 430 -15.27 -6.18 5.68
C LEU A 430 -16.71 -6.67 5.66
N ASP A 431 -17.31 -6.82 4.48
CA ASP A 431 -18.68 -7.30 4.32
C ASP A 431 -18.85 -8.72 4.85
N ALA A 432 -17.94 -9.62 4.46
CA ALA A 432 -18.00 -11.01 4.89
C ALA A 432 -17.88 -11.14 6.42
N GLN A 433 -16.98 -10.38 7.05
CA GLN A 433 -16.78 -10.41 8.50
C GLN A 433 -17.95 -9.80 9.27
N LYS A 434 -18.51 -8.69 8.76
CA LYS A 434 -19.74 -8.09 9.31
C LYS A 434 -20.92 -9.05 9.19
N ALA A 435 -21.06 -9.76 8.06
CA ALA A 435 -22.10 -10.76 7.87
C ALA A 435 -21.96 -11.92 8.87
N LEU A 436 -20.75 -12.48 9.04
CA LEU A 436 -20.50 -13.53 10.03
C LEU A 436 -20.81 -13.08 11.46
N THR A 437 -20.45 -11.85 11.80
CA THR A 437 -20.74 -11.26 13.11
C THR A 437 -22.24 -11.09 13.31
N SER A 438 -22.94 -10.56 12.31
CA SER A 438 -24.39 -10.30 12.36
C SER A 438 -25.21 -11.59 12.40
N CYS A 439 -24.68 -12.66 11.81
CA CYS A 439 -25.24 -14.02 11.87
C CYS A 439 -24.84 -14.79 13.14
N TYR A 440 -24.12 -14.18 14.09
CA TYR A 440 -23.64 -14.81 15.32
C TYR A 440 -22.74 -16.04 15.10
N LEU A 441 -22.10 -16.15 13.93
CA LEU A 441 -21.14 -17.22 13.60
C LEU A 441 -19.74 -16.89 14.12
N THR A 442 -19.45 -15.61 14.32
CA THR A 442 -18.25 -15.13 15.00
C THR A 442 -18.65 -14.33 16.23
N THR A 443 -17.93 -14.53 17.34
CA THR A 443 -18.20 -13.84 18.60
C THR A 443 -17.22 -12.71 18.83
N LYS A 444 -17.70 -11.62 19.43
CA LYS A 444 -16.85 -10.52 19.87
C LYS A 444 -15.90 -11.00 20.96
N MET A 445 -14.60 -10.90 20.69
CA MET A 445 -13.54 -11.16 21.66
C MET A 445 -13.11 -9.86 22.35
N ARG A 446 -12.88 -9.94 23.66
CA ARG A 446 -12.33 -8.83 24.46
C ARG A 446 -10.88 -9.14 24.82
N PHE A 447 -10.00 -8.23 24.43
CA PHE A 447 -8.58 -8.25 24.75
C PHE A 447 -8.23 -7.11 25.68
N THR A 448 -7.26 -7.34 26.56
CA THR A 448 -6.83 -6.35 27.55
C THR A 448 -5.32 -6.35 27.67
N LEU A 449 -4.69 -5.18 27.62
CA LEU A 449 -3.31 -4.96 28.06
C LEU A 449 -3.30 -4.62 29.55
N VAL A 450 -2.50 -5.33 30.33
CA VAL A 450 -2.35 -5.09 31.78
C VAL A 450 -0.89 -4.87 32.18
N GLY A 451 -0.66 -3.89 33.06
CA GLY A 451 0.67 -3.51 33.53
C GLY A 451 0.64 -2.29 34.46
N GLN A 452 1.80 -1.89 34.96
CA GLN A 452 1.92 -0.71 35.84
C GLN A 452 2.17 0.60 35.08
N ALA A 453 2.84 0.55 33.92
CA ALA A 453 3.22 1.73 33.13
C ALA A 453 2.54 1.70 31.75
N LEU A 454 1.27 2.14 31.70
CA LEU A 454 0.44 2.08 30.49
C LEU A 454 -0.05 3.44 29.99
N GLU A 455 0.26 4.55 30.66
CA GLU A 455 -0.29 5.88 30.34
C GLU A 455 -0.06 6.32 28.89
N HIS A 456 1.09 5.93 28.31
CA HIS A 456 1.49 6.29 26.95
C HIS A 456 1.48 5.10 25.97
N THR A 457 0.78 4.01 26.31
CA THR A 457 0.74 2.84 25.42
C THR A 457 -0.09 3.10 24.17
N LEU A 458 0.46 2.76 23.00
CA LEU A 458 -0.23 2.87 21.71
C LEU A 458 -0.86 1.54 21.27
N SER A 459 -0.71 0.46 22.06
CA SER A 459 -1.25 -0.86 21.72
C SER A 459 -2.76 -0.88 21.48
N PRO A 460 -3.62 -0.23 22.31
CA PRO A 460 -5.05 -0.22 22.06
C PRO A 460 -5.43 0.37 20.71
N ALA A 461 -4.87 1.54 20.36
CA ALA A 461 -5.16 2.19 19.08
C ALA A 461 -4.72 1.32 17.89
N MET A 462 -3.52 0.74 17.96
CA MET A 462 -2.99 -0.15 16.92
C MET A 462 -3.85 -1.40 16.72
N HIS A 463 -4.23 -2.09 17.80
CA HIS A 463 -5.05 -3.30 17.71
C HIS A 463 -6.49 -3.00 17.27
N VAL A 464 -7.11 -1.93 17.77
CA VAL A 464 -8.46 -1.52 17.37
C VAL A 464 -8.50 -1.13 15.90
N ALA A 465 -7.50 -0.40 15.40
CA ALA A 465 -7.40 -0.07 13.98
C ALA A 465 -7.29 -1.33 13.11
N ALA A 466 -6.46 -2.31 13.51
CA ALA A 466 -6.34 -3.57 12.81
C ALA A 466 -7.64 -4.38 12.80
N TYR A 467 -8.33 -4.50 13.95
CA TYR A 467 -9.63 -5.18 14.03
C TYR A 467 -10.67 -4.50 13.14
N THR A 468 -10.71 -3.16 13.16
CA THR A 468 -11.66 -2.36 12.37
C THR A 468 -11.42 -2.53 10.87
N ALA A 469 -10.17 -2.44 10.42
CA ALA A 469 -9.80 -2.60 9.03
C ALA A 469 -10.15 -4.01 8.48
N CYS A 470 -10.03 -5.04 9.32
CA CYS A 470 -10.43 -6.40 8.96
C CYS A 470 -11.91 -6.73 9.26
N GLY A 471 -12.73 -5.77 9.69
CA GLY A 471 -14.16 -6.00 10.00
C GLY A 471 -14.42 -6.89 11.22
N LEU A 472 -13.44 -7.09 12.09
CA LEU A 472 -13.56 -7.90 13.29
C LEU A 472 -14.21 -7.09 14.43
N PRO A 473 -15.21 -7.64 15.14
CA PRO A 473 -15.94 -6.91 16.17
C PRO A 473 -15.18 -6.79 17.51
N HIS A 474 -13.90 -7.14 17.54
CA HIS A 474 -13.11 -7.29 18.76
C HIS A 474 -12.81 -5.94 19.42
N SER A 475 -12.59 -5.96 20.74
CA SER A 475 -12.19 -4.77 21.49
C SER A 475 -10.85 -5.00 22.18
N TYR A 476 -10.04 -3.94 22.26
CA TYR A 476 -8.76 -3.94 22.98
C TYR A 476 -8.72 -2.75 23.93
N GLU A 477 -8.47 -3.00 25.21
CA GLU A 477 -8.39 -1.94 26.24
C GLU A 477 -7.08 -2.04 27.03
N ALA A 478 -6.67 -0.97 27.70
CA ALA A 478 -5.56 -0.97 28.65
C ALA A 478 -6.11 -0.85 30.08
N VAL A 479 -5.62 -1.68 30.99
CA VAL A 479 -5.98 -1.69 32.41
C VAL A 479 -4.71 -1.59 33.24
N GLN A 480 -4.60 -0.52 34.03
CA GLN A 480 -3.49 -0.40 34.96
C GLN A 480 -3.74 -1.33 36.16
N ALA A 481 -2.76 -2.17 36.47
CA ALA A 481 -2.83 -3.09 37.61
C ALA A 481 -1.64 -2.87 38.53
N ALA A 482 -1.91 -2.62 39.81
CA ALA A 482 -0.90 -2.46 40.85
C ALA A 482 -0.46 -3.79 41.46
N THR A 483 -1.27 -4.85 41.34
CA THR A 483 -0.98 -6.16 41.96
C THR A 483 -1.17 -7.35 41.02
N LEU A 484 -0.48 -8.46 41.31
CA LEU A 484 -0.65 -9.74 40.62
C LEU A 484 -2.06 -10.33 40.81
N SER A 485 -2.72 -10.04 41.92
CA SER A 485 -4.09 -10.50 42.20
C SER A 485 -5.10 -9.90 41.23
N GLU A 486 -4.90 -8.66 40.79
CA GLU A 486 -5.73 -8.02 39.76
C GLU A 486 -5.56 -8.72 38.41
N ILE A 487 -4.33 -9.09 38.04
CA ILE A 487 -4.06 -9.86 36.81
C ILE A 487 -4.77 -11.21 36.86
N ARG A 488 -4.72 -11.90 38.01
CA ARG A 488 -5.46 -13.17 38.21
C ARG A 488 -6.96 -13.00 37.94
N ARG A 489 -7.59 -11.94 38.47
CA ARG A 489 -9.00 -11.63 38.21
C ARG A 489 -9.28 -11.42 36.72
N LEU A 490 -8.40 -10.71 36.00
CA LEU A 490 -8.55 -10.52 34.55
C LEU A 490 -8.44 -11.84 33.78
N LEU A 491 -7.54 -12.74 34.20
CA LEU A 491 -7.37 -14.08 33.61
C LEU A 491 -8.51 -15.05 33.94
N GLU A 492 -9.28 -14.78 34.99
CA GLU A 492 -10.46 -15.57 35.41
C GLU A 492 -11.77 -15.00 34.85
N ASP A 493 -11.79 -13.75 34.38
CA ASP A 493 -12.96 -13.10 33.80
C ASP A 493 -13.45 -13.84 32.54
N GLY A 494 -14.67 -14.38 32.61
CA GLY A 494 -15.36 -15.11 31.54
C GLY A 494 -15.54 -14.31 30.24
N SER A 495 -15.52 -12.98 30.31
CA SER A 495 -15.72 -12.10 29.14
C SER A 495 -14.45 -11.86 28.32
N ARG A 496 -13.26 -12.19 28.84
CA ARG A 496 -11.98 -11.95 28.15
C ARG A 496 -11.51 -13.17 27.37
N SER A 497 -11.00 -12.93 26.17
CA SER A 497 -10.43 -13.96 25.28
C SER A 497 -8.90 -13.92 25.25
N GLY A 498 -8.28 -12.82 25.68
CA GLY A 498 -6.84 -12.74 25.82
C GLY A 498 -6.38 -11.54 26.63
N VAL A 499 -5.20 -11.67 27.21
CA VAL A 499 -4.59 -10.66 28.07
C VAL A 499 -3.13 -10.47 27.65
N ALA A 500 -2.76 -9.26 27.25
CA ALA A 500 -1.39 -8.86 27.03
C ALA A 500 -0.78 -8.39 28.36
N ILE A 501 0.42 -8.88 28.68
CA ILE A 501 1.11 -8.62 29.95
C ILE A 501 2.27 -7.67 29.68
N SER A 502 2.21 -6.48 30.27
CA SER A 502 3.28 -5.49 30.25
C SER A 502 4.14 -5.58 31.51
N ILE A 503 5.15 -4.70 31.59
CA ILE A 503 6.01 -4.57 32.77
C ILE A 503 5.20 -4.23 34.05
N PRO A 504 5.62 -4.73 35.23
CA PRO A 504 6.74 -5.64 35.48
C PRO A 504 6.35 -7.14 35.49
N TYR A 505 5.15 -7.52 35.06
CA TYR A 505 4.55 -8.81 35.41
C TYR A 505 4.87 -10.00 34.48
N LYS A 506 5.67 -9.79 33.42
CA LYS A 506 5.91 -10.81 32.38
C LYS A 506 6.47 -12.14 32.89
N THR A 507 7.25 -12.12 33.97
CA THR A 507 7.77 -13.35 34.62
C THR A 507 6.81 -13.87 35.69
N ALA A 508 6.21 -12.96 36.47
CA ALA A 508 5.37 -13.30 37.61
C ALA A 508 4.00 -13.90 37.24
N VAL A 509 3.56 -13.74 35.99
CA VAL A 509 2.30 -14.34 35.50
C VAL A 509 2.43 -15.84 35.23
N LEU A 510 3.64 -16.38 35.03
CA LEU A 510 3.87 -17.78 34.62
C LEU A 510 3.15 -18.82 35.49
N PRO A 511 3.14 -18.73 36.85
CA PRO A 511 2.45 -19.71 37.69
C PRO A 511 0.92 -19.69 37.57
N MET A 512 0.35 -18.69 36.89
CA MET A 512 -1.10 -18.55 36.68
C MET A 512 -1.57 -19.18 35.35
N LEU A 513 -0.65 -19.77 34.58
CA LEU A 513 -0.92 -20.27 33.23
C LEU A 513 -0.98 -21.79 33.22
N ASP A 514 -1.94 -22.32 32.47
CA ASP A 514 -2.16 -23.76 32.31
C ASP A 514 -1.18 -24.34 31.27
N GLU A 515 -0.90 -23.57 30.22
CA GLU A 515 0.05 -23.93 29.17
C GLU A 515 0.99 -22.76 28.86
N ILE A 516 2.22 -23.07 28.48
CA ILE A 516 3.23 -22.09 28.06
C ILE A 516 3.86 -22.58 26.77
N SER A 517 3.96 -21.71 25.75
CA SER A 517 4.62 -22.05 24.49
C SER A 517 6.10 -22.40 24.72
N PRO A 518 6.71 -23.27 23.89
CA PRO A 518 8.11 -23.64 24.05
C PRO A 518 9.04 -22.43 24.14
N ASP A 519 8.85 -21.43 23.26
CA ASP A 519 9.66 -20.22 23.26
C ASP A 519 9.47 -19.40 24.55
N ALA A 520 8.23 -19.21 25.02
CA ALA A 520 7.97 -18.45 26.25
C ALA A 520 8.51 -19.15 27.51
N ARG A 521 8.54 -20.49 27.51
CA ARG A 521 9.12 -21.31 28.58
C ARG A 521 10.64 -21.15 28.62
N ASP A 522 11.29 -21.20 27.47
CA ASP A 522 12.75 -21.01 27.36
C ASP A 522 13.18 -19.59 27.74
N ILE A 523 12.40 -18.59 27.36
CA ILE A 523 12.62 -17.18 27.75
C ILE A 523 12.34 -17.00 29.25
N ASN A 524 11.43 -17.80 29.81
CA ASN A 524 10.86 -17.64 31.14
C ASN A 524 10.20 -16.26 31.32
N ALA A 525 9.41 -15.85 30.32
CA ALA A 525 8.57 -14.66 30.37
C ALA A 525 7.41 -14.75 29.36
N VAL A 526 6.23 -14.28 29.74
CA VAL A 526 5.02 -14.23 28.91
C VAL A 526 4.53 -12.79 28.81
N ASN A 527 4.27 -12.33 27.59
CA ASN A 527 3.66 -11.02 27.33
C ASN A 527 2.28 -11.13 26.67
N THR A 528 1.85 -12.34 26.30
CA THR A 528 0.60 -12.59 25.56
C THR A 528 -0.06 -13.86 26.09
N VAL A 529 -1.27 -13.76 26.65
CA VAL A 529 -2.03 -14.91 27.16
C VAL A 529 -3.31 -15.08 26.35
N VAL A 530 -3.51 -16.24 25.76
CA VAL A 530 -4.76 -16.62 25.08
C VAL A 530 -5.61 -17.44 26.04
N ILE A 531 -6.87 -17.06 26.21
CA ILE A 531 -7.83 -17.77 27.06
C ILE A 531 -8.78 -18.55 26.14
N LYS A 532 -8.59 -19.86 26.09
CA LYS A 532 -9.48 -20.77 25.34
C LYS A 532 -10.51 -21.37 26.27
N ARG A 533 -11.76 -21.41 25.84
CA ARG A 533 -12.85 -22.07 26.57
C ARG A 533 -13.46 -23.12 25.66
N ARG A 534 -13.48 -24.38 26.09
CA ARG A 534 -14.06 -25.50 25.37
C ARG A 534 -14.99 -26.27 26.28
N ARG A 535 -16.13 -26.72 25.76
CA ARG A 535 -16.97 -27.67 26.48
C ARG A 535 -16.37 -29.08 26.35
N GLN A 536 -16.04 -29.69 27.48
CA GLN A 536 -15.65 -31.10 27.61
C GLN A 536 -16.59 -31.74 28.63
N ASP A 537 -17.23 -32.86 28.26
CA ASP A 537 -18.16 -33.62 29.12
C ASP A 537 -19.26 -32.76 29.78
N GLY A 538 -19.77 -31.76 29.06
CA GLY A 538 -20.79 -30.83 29.55
C GLY A 538 -20.27 -29.72 30.49
N GLN A 539 -19.00 -29.78 30.92
CA GLN A 539 -18.34 -28.73 31.70
C GLN A 539 -17.49 -27.80 30.83
N MET A 540 -17.39 -26.52 31.20
CA MET A 540 -16.55 -25.55 30.48
C MET A 540 -15.11 -25.62 30.97
N ALA A 541 -14.23 -26.26 30.21
CA ALA A 541 -12.80 -26.24 30.45
C ALA A 541 -12.21 -24.91 29.94
N THR A 542 -11.47 -24.21 30.82
CA THR A 542 -10.74 -22.98 30.45
C THR A 542 -9.25 -23.27 30.47
N THR A 543 -8.55 -22.94 29.39
CA THR A 543 -7.10 -23.08 29.26
C THR A 543 -6.47 -21.73 28.97
N ARG A 544 -5.54 -21.31 29.81
CA ARG A 544 -4.77 -20.07 29.70
C ARG A 544 -3.40 -20.39 29.16
N LYS A 545 -3.18 -20.06 27.89
CA LYS A 545 -1.93 -20.36 27.20
C LYS A 545 -1.07 -19.12 27.04
N GLY A 546 0.13 -19.14 27.61
CA GLY A 546 1.12 -18.07 27.53
C GLY A 546 2.01 -18.17 26.30
N TYR A 547 2.30 -17.00 25.73
CA TYR A 547 3.19 -16.77 24.61
C TYR A 547 4.09 -15.56 24.90
N ASN A 548 5.20 -15.48 24.17
CA ASN A 548 6.09 -14.33 24.17
C ASN A 548 6.19 -13.80 22.73
N THR A 549 5.70 -12.59 22.47
CA THR A 549 5.81 -11.93 21.15
C THR A 549 6.94 -10.91 21.11
N ASP A 550 7.53 -10.57 22.26
CA ASP A 550 8.67 -9.65 22.33
C ASP A 550 9.87 -10.22 21.55
N TYR A 551 10.19 -11.51 21.71
CA TYR A 551 11.32 -12.12 20.98
C TYR A 551 11.07 -12.15 19.47
N ILE A 552 9.81 -12.29 19.04
CA ILE A 552 9.41 -12.22 17.62
C ILE A 552 9.65 -10.81 17.10
N GLY A 553 9.23 -9.79 17.87
CA GLY A 553 9.49 -8.38 17.55
C GLY A 553 10.98 -8.09 17.41
N VAL A 554 11.78 -8.44 18.43
CA VAL A 554 13.23 -8.23 18.44
C VAL A 554 13.91 -8.92 17.25
N ARG A 555 13.59 -10.20 17.04
CA ARG A 555 14.10 -10.98 15.91
C ARG A 555 13.80 -10.31 14.58
N ASN A 556 12.55 -9.90 14.37
CA ASN A 556 12.12 -9.28 13.11
C ASN A 556 12.79 -7.92 12.91
N CYS A 557 12.91 -7.08 13.95
CA CYS A 557 13.59 -5.79 13.90
C CYS A 557 15.07 -5.96 13.52
N ILE A 558 15.80 -6.87 14.17
CA ILE A 558 17.20 -7.12 13.85
C ILE A 558 17.31 -7.71 12.44
N HIS A 559 16.51 -8.73 12.12
CA HIS A 559 16.58 -9.40 10.83
C HIS A 559 16.32 -8.42 9.68
N LYS A 560 15.34 -7.52 9.78
CA LYS A 560 15.03 -6.52 8.74
C LYS A 560 16.14 -5.48 8.54
N HIS A 561 16.91 -5.15 9.59
CA HIS A 561 17.87 -4.04 9.56
C HIS A 561 19.34 -4.47 9.52
N LEU A 562 19.64 -5.76 9.69
CA LEU A 562 21.00 -6.28 9.64
C LEU A 562 21.50 -6.33 8.18
N SER A 563 22.58 -5.63 7.87
CA SER A 563 23.15 -5.67 6.51
C SER A 563 23.70 -7.07 6.17
N PRO A 564 23.81 -7.43 4.88
CA PRO A 564 24.43 -8.70 4.47
C PRO A 564 25.89 -8.87 4.93
N ALA A 565 26.62 -7.75 5.08
CA ALA A 565 27.98 -7.75 5.64
C ALA A 565 28.01 -8.18 7.11
N ASN A 566 26.94 -7.90 7.86
CA ASN A 566 26.75 -8.27 9.25
C ASN A 566 25.84 -9.50 9.41
N ALA A 567 25.62 -10.30 8.34
CA ALA A 567 24.86 -11.55 8.43
C ALA A 567 25.40 -12.45 9.54
N ILE A 568 24.51 -13.12 10.26
CA ILE A 568 24.89 -13.92 11.43
C ILE A 568 25.71 -15.12 11.00
N ARG A 569 26.91 -15.22 11.60
CA ARG A 569 27.93 -16.26 11.38
C ARG A 569 28.59 -16.63 12.70
N ASP A 570 29.44 -17.64 12.68
CA ASP A 570 30.29 -17.99 13.81
C ASP A 570 31.13 -16.78 14.26
N GLY A 571 31.14 -16.53 15.56
CA GLY A 571 31.81 -15.37 16.17
C GLY A 571 31.02 -14.05 16.11
N THR A 572 29.74 -14.06 15.71
CA THR A 572 28.87 -12.88 15.85
C THR A 572 28.59 -12.62 17.33
N THR A 573 28.87 -11.41 17.81
CA THR A 573 28.66 -11.01 19.20
C THR A 573 27.49 -10.03 19.34
N VAL A 574 26.65 -10.25 20.34
CA VAL A 574 25.57 -9.31 20.75
C VAL A 574 25.92 -8.65 22.08
N LEU A 575 25.71 -7.34 22.18
CA LEU A 575 25.72 -6.61 23.45
C LEU A 575 24.27 -6.38 23.94
N ILE A 576 23.97 -6.84 25.14
CA ILE A 576 22.69 -6.61 25.83
C ILE A 576 22.90 -5.59 26.94
N ILE A 577 22.10 -4.52 26.93
CA ILE A 577 22.10 -3.48 27.97
C ILE A 577 20.81 -3.61 28.76
N GLY A 578 20.92 -3.91 30.06
CA GLY A 578 19.78 -4.21 30.93
C GLY A 578 19.59 -5.71 31.18
N ALA A 579 18.91 -6.04 32.28
CA ALA A 579 18.73 -7.43 32.72
C ALA A 579 17.26 -7.86 32.96
N GLY A 580 16.29 -7.10 32.43
CA GLY A 580 14.86 -7.35 32.61
C GLY A 580 14.26 -8.44 31.71
N GLY A 581 12.93 -8.57 31.70
CA GLY A 581 12.21 -9.54 30.85
C GLY A 581 12.47 -9.35 29.35
N MET A 582 12.69 -8.12 28.90
CA MET A 582 13.05 -7.81 27.51
C MET A 582 14.46 -8.32 27.16
N ALA A 583 15.41 -8.28 28.10
CA ALA A 583 16.76 -8.82 27.89
C ALA A 583 16.72 -10.35 27.67
N ARG A 584 15.86 -11.07 28.40
CA ARG A 584 15.61 -12.50 28.18
C ARG A 584 15.08 -12.78 26.77
N ALA A 585 14.06 -12.03 26.35
CA ALA A 585 13.50 -12.15 25.01
C ALA A 585 14.52 -11.81 23.91
N ALA A 586 15.37 -10.80 24.13
CA ALA A 586 16.40 -10.38 23.20
C ALA A 586 17.52 -11.42 23.02
N ILE A 587 18.04 -12.00 24.11
CA ILE A 587 19.03 -13.08 24.05
C ILE A 587 18.46 -14.28 23.28
N TYR A 588 17.23 -14.69 23.60
CA TYR A 588 16.56 -15.80 22.93
C TYR A 588 16.31 -15.53 21.45
N ALA A 589 15.89 -14.31 21.09
CA ALA A 589 15.69 -13.90 19.70
C ALA A 589 16.99 -14.04 18.89
N CYS A 590 18.11 -13.50 19.39
CA CYS A 590 19.42 -13.61 18.75
C CYS A 590 19.92 -15.06 18.68
N TYR A 591 19.70 -15.86 19.73
CA TYR A 591 20.03 -17.29 19.75
C TYR A 591 19.30 -18.05 18.63
N LYS A 592 17.99 -17.81 18.46
CA LYS A 592 17.18 -18.41 17.38
C LYS A 592 17.65 -17.99 15.98
N MET A 593 18.30 -16.84 15.86
CA MET A 593 18.90 -16.38 14.61
C MET A 593 20.31 -16.96 14.36
N GLY A 594 20.86 -17.75 15.29
CA GLY A 594 22.16 -18.40 15.15
C GLY A 594 23.28 -17.78 15.99
N VAL A 595 23.03 -16.70 16.73
CA VAL A 595 24.07 -16.09 17.60
C VAL A 595 24.40 -17.01 18.77
N ARG A 596 25.69 -17.08 19.12
CA ARG A 596 26.19 -17.88 20.25
C ARG A 596 26.96 -17.07 21.29
N GLN A 597 27.39 -15.84 20.99
CA GLN A 597 28.23 -15.02 21.86
C GLN A 597 27.47 -13.76 22.34
N PHE A 598 27.44 -13.56 23.66
CA PHE A 598 26.68 -12.48 24.31
C PHE A 598 27.52 -11.79 25.38
N CYS A 599 27.55 -10.46 25.32
CA CYS A 599 28.03 -9.62 26.41
C CYS A 599 26.83 -8.95 27.08
N ILE A 600 26.77 -8.97 28.40
CA ILE A 600 25.68 -8.37 29.19
C ILE A 600 26.25 -7.26 30.05
N TYR A 601 25.65 -6.08 29.95
CA TYR A 601 25.93 -4.95 30.83
C TYR A 601 24.64 -4.50 31.52
N ASN A 602 24.69 -4.29 32.83
CA ASN A 602 23.58 -3.76 33.62
C ASN A 602 24.13 -2.94 34.78
N ARG A 603 23.41 -1.88 35.20
CA ARG A 603 23.79 -1.01 36.34
C ARG A 603 24.15 -1.83 37.59
N THR A 604 23.28 -2.76 37.95
CA THR A 604 23.49 -3.68 39.07
C THR A 604 24.11 -4.97 38.56
N LEU A 605 25.37 -5.22 38.91
CA LEU A 605 26.13 -6.41 38.50
C LEU A 605 25.36 -7.71 38.78
N GLU A 606 24.80 -7.82 39.98
CA GLU A 606 24.03 -8.99 40.42
C GLU A 606 22.88 -9.35 39.47
N ASN A 607 22.19 -8.36 38.90
CA ASN A 607 21.10 -8.61 37.95
C ASN A 607 21.62 -9.14 36.60
N ALA A 608 22.77 -8.65 36.12
CA ALA A 608 23.42 -9.20 34.93
C ALA A 608 23.91 -10.63 35.18
N SER A 609 24.52 -10.89 36.34
CA SER A 609 24.96 -12.24 36.74
C SER A 609 23.79 -13.22 36.81
N LYS A 610 22.67 -12.85 37.44
CA LYS A 610 21.44 -13.66 37.47
C LYS A 610 20.90 -13.98 36.07
N LEU A 611 20.96 -13.02 35.14
CA LEU A 611 20.54 -13.25 33.76
C LEU A 611 21.49 -14.23 33.04
N ALA A 612 22.80 -14.07 33.22
CA ALA A 612 23.82 -14.95 32.65
C ALA A 612 23.70 -16.38 33.19
N GLU A 613 23.56 -16.54 34.52
CA GLU A 613 23.36 -17.81 35.20
C GLU A 613 22.09 -18.53 34.71
N TYR A 614 20.99 -17.78 34.55
CA TYR A 614 19.76 -18.35 34.00
C TYR A 614 19.99 -18.99 32.63
N PHE A 615 20.64 -18.27 31.70
CA PHE A 615 20.91 -18.82 30.37
C PHE A 615 21.96 -19.93 30.39
N HIS A 616 22.95 -19.87 31.29
CA HIS A 616 23.90 -20.95 31.49
C HIS A 616 23.17 -22.26 31.88
N HIS A 617 22.32 -22.22 32.90
CA HIS A 617 21.49 -23.37 33.29
C HIS A 617 20.51 -23.80 32.20
N TRP A 618 19.92 -22.87 31.46
CA TRP A 618 19.05 -23.20 30.34
C TRP A 618 19.82 -23.94 29.23
N THR A 619 21.03 -23.51 28.87
CA THR A 619 21.86 -24.17 27.85
C THR A 619 22.25 -25.60 28.21
N HIS A 620 22.62 -25.84 29.48
CA HIS A 620 22.89 -27.20 29.98
C HIS A 620 21.68 -28.11 29.85
N ARG A 621 20.48 -27.62 30.18
CA ARG A 621 19.25 -28.41 30.06
C ARG A 621 18.81 -28.64 28.62
N SER A 622 19.02 -27.67 27.73
CA SER A 622 18.60 -27.77 26.33
C SER A 622 19.64 -28.46 25.44
N GLY A 623 20.83 -28.81 25.96
CA GLY A 623 21.92 -29.38 25.17
C GLY A 623 22.47 -28.39 24.14
N THR A 624 22.35 -27.09 24.41
CA THR A 624 22.78 -26.01 23.53
C THR A 624 24.02 -25.33 24.11
N HIS A 625 24.68 -24.49 23.31
CA HIS A 625 25.87 -23.78 23.76
C HIS A 625 25.71 -22.27 23.56
N LEU A 626 25.96 -21.50 24.61
CA LEU A 626 26.06 -20.04 24.58
C LEU A 626 27.28 -19.62 25.40
N GLU A 627 28.02 -18.65 24.87
CA GLU A 627 29.09 -17.97 25.58
C GLU A 627 28.55 -16.63 26.09
N LEU A 628 28.36 -16.51 27.41
CA LEU A 628 27.91 -15.28 28.05
C LEU A 628 29.04 -14.67 28.88
N GLU A 629 29.20 -13.36 28.79
CA GLU A 629 30.14 -12.58 29.60
C GLU A 629 29.44 -11.38 30.22
N VAL A 630 29.66 -11.18 31.51
CA VAL A 630 29.15 -10.02 32.23
C VAL A 630 30.22 -8.94 32.25
N ILE A 631 29.89 -7.76 31.72
CA ILE A 631 30.77 -6.58 31.78
C ILE A 631 30.50 -5.86 33.10
N GLU A 632 31.49 -5.82 33.97
CA GLU A 632 31.36 -5.32 35.35
C GLU A 632 31.22 -3.79 35.44
N SER A 633 31.85 -3.05 34.52
CA SER A 633 31.83 -1.58 34.50
C SER A 633 31.87 -1.05 33.07
N ILE A 634 31.37 0.18 32.87
CA ILE A 634 31.35 0.85 31.55
C ILE A 634 32.76 1.21 31.06
N GLU A 635 33.71 1.41 31.96
CA GLU A 635 35.10 1.74 31.67
C GLU A 635 35.93 0.53 31.22
N LYS A 636 35.45 -0.70 31.52
CA LYS A 636 36.15 -1.95 31.19
C LYS A 636 36.31 -2.08 29.67
N GLN A 637 37.50 -2.53 29.25
CA GLN A 637 37.76 -2.79 27.84
C GLN A 637 36.89 -3.93 27.33
N TRP A 638 36.58 -3.92 26.02
CA TRP A 638 35.86 -5.03 25.40
C TRP A 638 36.64 -6.35 25.57
N PRO A 639 35.99 -7.46 25.96
CA PRO A 639 36.69 -8.74 26.15
C PRO A 639 37.39 -9.18 24.86
N THR A 640 38.72 -9.34 24.89
CA THR A 640 39.55 -9.66 23.72
C THR A 640 39.22 -11.01 23.07
N ARG A 641 38.58 -11.91 23.82
CA ARG A 641 38.09 -13.21 23.33
C ARG A 641 36.92 -13.09 22.35
N PHE A 642 36.20 -11.97 22.36
CA PHE A 642 35.06 -11.74 21.47
C PHE A 642 35.37 -10.72 20.40
N ARG A 643 34.75 -10.92 19.23
CA ARG A 643 34.69 -9.86 18.22
C ARG A 643 33.85 -8.70 18.75
N GLN A 644 34.10 -7.51 18.19
CA GLN A 644 33.26 -6.34 18.43
C GLN A 644 31.79 -6.64 18.07
N PRO A 645 30.82 -6.10 18.80
CA PRO A 645 29.42 -6.42 18.59
C PRO A 645 28.91 -5.80 17.28
N THR A 646 28.14 -6.57 16.53
CA THR A 646 27.39 -6.08 15.35
C THR A 646 25.89 -5.96 15.64
N ILE A 647 25.47 -6.30 16.85
CA ILE A 647 24.11 -6.16 17.35
C ILE A 647 24.19 -5.63 18.79
N VAL A 648 23.52 -4.53 19.07
CA VAL A 648 23.41 -3.93 20.40
C VAL A 648 21.93 -3.72 20.71
N ILE A 649 21.48 -4.14 21.89
CA ILE A 649 20.06 -4.06 22.28
C ILE A 649 19.95 -3.39 23.64
N SER A 650 19.33 -2.21 23.66
CA SER A 650 18.92 -1.53 24.89
C SER A 650 17.60 -2.12 25.37
N CYS A 651 17.63 -2.79 26.52
CA CYS A 651 16.47 -3.39 27.19
C CYS A 651 16.06 -2.59 28.45
N LEU A 652 16.42 -1.31 28.50
CA LEU A 652 16.08 -0.41 29.60
C LEU A 652 14.62 0.10 29.44
N PRO A 653 13.90 0.36 30.54
CA PRO A 653 12.58 0.97 30.46
C PRO A 653 12.68 2.44 30.02
N GLY A 654 11.74 2.89 29.18
CA GLY A 654 11.67 4.29 28.72
C GLY A 654 10.95 5.24 29.67
N GLN A 655 10.41 4.71 30.78
CA GLN A 655 9.63 5.44 31.80
C GLN A 655 10.01 4.94 33.19
N GLN A 656 9.79 5.78 34.21
CA GLN A 656 10.01 5.41 35.59
C GLN A 656 9.07 4.26 35.99
N VAL A 657 9.61 3.18 36.56
CA VAL A 657 8.82 2.04 37.05
C VAL A 657 8.95 2.01 38.57
N GLY A 658 7.85 2.27 39.27
CA GLY A 658 7.88 2.36 40.74
C GLY A 658 8.69 3.56 41.22
N SER A 659 9.50 3.38 42.27
CA SER A 659 10.28 4.44 42.93
C SER A 659 11.72 4.58 42.45
N GLU A 660 12.17 3.83 41.43
CA GLU A 660 13.55 3.90 40.94
C GLU A 660 13.75 5.10 40.01
N GLU A 661 14.77 5.94 40.24
CA GLU A 661 15.10 7.08 39.38
C GLU A 661 15.56 6.64 37.96
N MET A 662 15.24 7.45 36.94
CA MET A 662 15.82 7.30 35.61
C MET A 662 17.32 7.63 35.64
N VAL A 663 18.17 6.71 35.20
CA VAL A 663 19.63 6.88 35.21
C VAL A 663 20.14 7.04 33.77
N ASP A 664 21.05 8.00 33.55
CA ASP A 664 21.78 8.21 32.29
C ASP A 664 22.79 7.06 32.07
N VAL A 665 22.34 5.97 31.45
CA VAL A 665 23.21 4.87 31.01
C VAL A 665 23.78 5.20 29.64
N ARG A 666 25.11 5.12 29.50
CA ARG A 666 25.81 5.30 28.21
C ARG A 666 26.45 4.00 27.73
N ILE A 667 26.74 3.93 26.44
CA ILE A 667 27.53 2.86 25.83
C ILE A 667 28.97 3.35 25.69
N SER A 668 29.95 2.55 26.11
CA SER A 668 31.35 2.91 25.87
C SER A 668 31.64 2.91 24.37
N GLU A 669 32.20 4.00 23.81
CA GLU A 669 32.59 4.04 22.40
C GLU A 669 33.59 2.93 22.05
N ARG A 670 34.37 2.47 23.04
CA ARG A 670 35.33 1.36 22.91
C ARG A 670 34.65 0.02 22.61
N TRP A 671 33.35 -0.11 22.87
CA TRP A 671 32.55 -1.29 22.55
C TRP A 671 31.89 -1.21 21.17
N LEU A 672 32.00 -0.07 20.48
CA LEU A 672 31.36 0.20 19.17
C LEU A 672 32.40 0.29 18.04
N GLN A 673 33.46 -0.53 18.11
CA GLN A 673 34.60 -0.48 17.17
C GLN A 673 34.45 -1.44 15.99
N SER A 674 33.25 -1.96 15.72
CA SER A 674 32.97 -2.78 14.53
C SER A 674 33.21 -1.96 13.25
N THR A 675 34.04 -2.47 12.35
CA THR A 675 34.39 -1.79 11.08
C THR A 675 33.27 -1.84 10.05
N THR A 676 32.33 -2.79 10.18
CA THR A 676 31.16 -2.96 9.32
C THR A 676 29.88 -2.40 9.95
N GLY A 677 29.99 -1.76 11.13
CA GLY A 677 28.87 -1.27 11.90
C GLY A 677 28.02 -2.40 12.49
N GLY A 678 26.70 -2.20 12.54
CA GLY A 678 25.79 -3.11 13.21
C GLY A 678 24.35 -2.61 13.28
N VAL A 679 23.51 -3.28 14.07
CA VAL A 679 22.16 -2.83 14.41
C VAL A 679 22.12 -2.46 15.88
N PHE A 680 21.63 -1.26 16.18
CA PHE A 680 21.24 -0.87 17.53
C PHE A 680 19.71 -0.88 17.61
N LEU A 681 19.17 -1.64 18.57
CA LEU A 681 17.74 -1.73 18.83
C LEU A 681 17.43 -1.15 20.21
N GLU A 682 16.62 -0.10 20.23
CA GLU A 682 16.01 0.42 21.45
C GLU A 682 14.68 -0.29 21.71
N VAL A 683 14.47 -0.77 22.94
CA VAL A 683 13.20 -1.38 23.35
C VAL A 683 12.22 -0.33 23.88
N ALA A 684 12.74 0.75 24.47
CA ALA A 684 11.94 1.86 24.95
C ALA A 684 11.33 2.65 23.77
N TYR A 685 10.06 3.01 23.90
CA TYR A 685 9.35 3.86 22.92
C TYR A 685 8.71 5.11 23.54
N GLY A 686 8.96 5.36 24.83
CA GLY A 686 8.70 6.66 25.44
C GLY A 686 9.89 7.60 25.23
N PRO A 687 9.66 8.92 25.38
CA PRO A 687 9.94 9.98 24.37
C PRO A 687 10.42 9.56 22.96
N CYS A 688 10.17 10.39 21.94
CA CYS A 688 10.53 10.08 20.53
C CYS A 688 12.04 9.83 20.28
N LYS A 689 12.92 10.22 21.21
CA LYS A 689 14.37 9.95 21.17
C LYS A 689 14.86 9.64 22.58
N THR A 690 15.41 8.44 22.80
CA THR A 690 16.07 8.08 24.06
C THR A 690 17.52 8.59 24.07
N PRO A 691 18.13 8.84 25.25
CA PRO A 691 19.54 9.23 25.33
C PRO A 691 20.49 8.24 24.61
N LEU A 692 20.20 6.94 24.69
CA LEU A 692 20.98 5.91 24.01
C LEU A 692 20.81 5.96 22.49
N MET A 693 19.60 6.23 21.99
CA MET A 693 19.40 6.46 20.56
C MET A 693 20.19 7.68 20.09
N GLU A 694 20.15 8.79 20.85
CA GLU A 694 20.92 9.99 20.52
C GLU A 694 22.42 9.73 20.50
N GLN A 695 22.92 8.92 21.43
CA GLN A 695 24.32 8.48 21.43
C GLN A 695 24.68 7.65 20.19
N MET A 696 23.77 6.81 19.71
CA MET A 696 24.02 5.91 18.58
C MET A 696 23.88 6.57 17.20
N LEU A 697 23.08 7.65 17.07
CA LEU A 697 22.85 8.33 15.80
C LEU A 697 24.14 8.75 15.05
N PRO A 698 25.18 9.32 15.71
CA PRO A 698 26.45 9.64 15.05
C PRO A 698 27.17 8.43 14.43
N PHE A 699 26.95 7.23 14.95
CA PHE A 699 27.56 5.98 14.46
C PHE A 699 26.94 5.46 13.16
N ALA A 700 25.84 6.08 12.68
CA ALA A 700 25.26 5.75 11.39
C ALA A 700 26.26 5.87 10.23
N THR A 701 27.17 6.84 10.32
CA THR A 701 28.28 7.03 9.36
C THR A 701 29.28 5.86 9.34
N LYS A 702 29.34 5.06 10.42
CA LYS A 702 30.17 3.86 10.56
C LYS A 702 29.37 2.57 10.24
N GLY A 703 28.21 2.69 9.61
CA GLY A 703 27.38 1.55 9.20
C GLY A 703 26.42 1.02 10.28
N TRP A 704 26.20 1.77 11.37
CA TRP A 704 25.19 1.39 12.37
C TRP A 704 23.77 1.79 11.94
N VAL A 705 22.80 0.90 12.15
CA VAL A 705 21.37 1.18 11.92
C VAL A 705 20.67 1.30 13.26
N VAL A 706 20.05 2.46 13.54
CA VAL A 706 19.29 2.72 14.77
C VAL A 706 17.81 2.39 14.53
N VAL A 707 17.31 1.40 15.27
CA VAL A 707 15.92 0.95 15.26
C VAL A 707 15.27 1.35 16.59
N ASP A 708 14.17 2.08 16.50
CA ASP A 708 13.44 2.58 17.68
C ASP A 708 12.47 1.55 18.28
N GLY A 709 12.02 1.84 19.51
CA GLY A 709 11.07 0.98 20.20
C GLY A 709 9.66 0.96 19.60
N LEU A 710 9.28 1.96 18.78
CA LEU A 710 7.98 1.95 18.08
C LEU A 710 7.96 0.87 17.00
N SER A 711 9.07 0.71 16.27
CA SER A 711 9.27 -0.38 15.32
C SER A 711 9.14 -1.73 16.02
N LEU A 712 9.72 -1.88 17.21
CA LEU A 712 9.58 -3.08 18.02
C LEU A 712 8.13 -3.30 18.48
N LEU A 713 7.45 -2.25 18.95
CA LEU A 713 6.05 -2.28 19.38
C LEU A 713 5.13 -2.80 18.28
N VAL A 714 5.34 -2.36 17.04
CA VAL A 714 4.59 -2.83 15.87
C VAL A 714 4.88 -4.31 15.60
N GLU A 715 6.16 -4.70 15.52
CA GLU A 715 6.52 -6.08 15.17
C GLU A 715 6.04 -7.10 16.21
N GLN A 716 6.11 -6.78 17.51
CA GLN A 716 5.52 -7.64 18.54
C GLN A 716 3.99 -7.61 18.50
N GLY A 717 3.39 -6.47 18.13
CA GLY A 717 1.95 -6.27 18.06
C GLY A 717 1.31 -7.07 16.93
N ILE A 718 1.97 -7.14 15.77
CA ILE A 718 1.59 -8.00 14.64
C ILE A 718 1.51 -9.45 15.09
N ALA A 719 2.56 -9.96 15.75
CA ALA A 719 2.57 -11.34 16.25
C ALA A 719 1.48 -11.58 17.30
N GLN A 720 1.23 -10.60 18.19
CA GLN A 720 0.16 -10.68 19.18
C GLN A 720 -1.23 -10.70 18.53
N TYR A 721 -1.46 -9.86 17.51
CA TYR A 721 -2.70 -9.87 16.73
C TYR A 721 -2.92 -11.24 16.07
N GLU A 722 -1.91 -11.79 15.40
CA GLU A 722 -2.00 -13.09 14.71
C GLU A 722 -2.24 -14.23 15.73
N ILE A 723 -1.65 -14.16 16.93
CA ILE A 723 -1.89 -15.14 18.00
C ILE A 723 -3.32 -15.06 18.53
N PHE A 724 -3.84 -13.85 18.75
CA PHE A 724 -5.19 -13.62 19.28
C PHE A 724 -6.29 -13.97 18.29
N THR A 725 -6.15 -13.54 17.04
CA THR A 725 -7.19 -13.70 16.01
C THR A 725 -7.06 -14.97 15.20
N LYS A 726 -5.86 -15.57 15.14
CA LYS A 726 -5.49 -16.63 14.19
C LYS A 726 -5.57 -16.21 12.72
N ARG A 727 -5.53 -14.90 12.46
CA ARG A 727 -5.63 -14.30 11.13
C ARG A 727 -4.39 -13.45 10.85
N PRO A 728 -3.98 -13.28 9.57
CA PRO A 728 -2.92 -12.34 9.22
C PRO A 728 -3.26 -10.92 9.68
N ALA A 729 -2.27 -10.24 10.27
CA ALA A 729 -2.42 -8.84 10.65
C ALA A 729 -2.32 -7.91 9.44
N PRO A 730 -3.15 -6.84 9.35
CA PRO A 730 -2.98 -5.78 8.36
C PRO A 730 -1.81 -4.88 8.77
N VAL A 731 -0.58 -5.24 8.38
CA VAL A 731 0.66 -4.61 8.90
C VAL A 731 0.73 -3.15 8.51
N HIS A 732 0.32 -2.80 7.29
CA HIS A 732 0.36 -1.41 6.82
C HIS A 732 -0.53 -0.52 7.71
N VAL A 733 -1.72 -0.98 8.10
CA VAL A 733 -2.64 -0.26 9.00
C VAL A 733 -2.01 -0.09 10.37
N MET A 734 -1.47 -1.17 10.95
CA MET A 734 -0.85 -1.14 12.28
C MET A 734 0.34 -0.18 12.33
N ARG A 735 1.18 -0.16 11.28
CA ARG A 735 2.32 0.77 11.16
C ARG A 735 1.87 2.21 11.03
N LYS A 736 0.93 2.47 10.12
CA LYS A 736 0.44 3.82 9.81
C LYS A 736 -0.11 4.51 11.06
N VAL A 737 -0.98 3.82 11.80
CA VAL A 737 -1.60 4.39 13.02
C VAL A 737 -0.56 4.68 14.11
N ILE A 738 0.41 3.80 14.33
CA ILE A 738 1.49 4.05 15.29
C ILE A 738 2.32 5.27 14.88
N TYR A 739 2.62 5.39 13.58
CA TYR A 739 3.39 6.51 13.06
C TYR A 739 2.65 7.84 13.20
N GLU A 740 1.37 7.90 12.82
CA GLU A 740 0.52 9.10 12.95
C GLU A 740 0.42 9.55 14.41
N LEU A 741 0.11 8.62 15.33
CA LEU A 741 0.02 8.92 16.77
C LEU A 741 1.36 9.32 17.39
N SER A 742 2.48 8.81 16.85
CA SER A 742 3.81 9.22 17.33
C SER A 742 4.14 10.68 17.00
N LYS A 743 3.67 11.19 15.85
CA LYS A 743 3.86 12.59 15.44
C LYS A 743 3.05 13.55 16.32
N GLU A 744 1.80 13.20 16.62
CA GLU A 744 0.90 13.99 17.48
C GLU A 744 1.41 14.10 18.93
N ASN A 745 1.87 12.99 19.51
CA ASN A 745 2.44 12.98 20.86
C ASN A 745 3.76 13.77 20.95
N GLY A 746 4.56 13.77 19.87
CA GLY A 746 5.76 14.59 19.76
C GLY A 746 5.47 16.10 19.75
N THR A 747 4.30 16.53 19.26
CA THR A 747 3.89 17.94 19.24
C THR A 747 3.31 18.41 20.58
N GLN A 748 2.60 17.53 21.30
CA GLN A 748 2.04 17.85 22.62
C GLN A 748 3.11 17.96 23.74
N ASN A 749 4.18 17.17 23.68
CA ASN A 749 5.28 17.25 24.66
C ASN A 749 6.11 18.54 24.59
N ARG A 750 5.96 19.36 23.53
CA ARG A 750 6.52 20.72 23.47
C ARG A 750 5.64 21.80 24.13
N LYS A 751 4.39 21.50 24.48
CA LYS A 751 3.42 22.47 25.00
C LYS A 751 3.01 22.28 26.47
N LYS A 752 3.48 21.25 27.19
CA LYS A 752 3.03 20.97 28.58
C LYS A 752 4.06 21.37 29.65
N THR A 753 4.09 22.67 29.96
CA THR A 753 4.28 23.21 31.32
C THR A 753 2.98 23.90 31.75
N SER A 754 1.93 23.13 32.00
CA SER A 754 0.81 23.54 32.88
C SER A 754 -0.11 22.35 33.12
N THR A 755 -0.46 22.19 34.38
CA THR A 755 -1.26 21.12 34.98
C THR A 755 -2.72 21.25 34.59
N THR A 756 -3.29 20.25 33.93
CA THR A 756 -4.72 19.89 34.12
C THR A 756 -4.99 18.45 33.68
N SER A 757 -5.82 17.80 34.50
CA SER A 757 -6.29 16.41 34.50
C SER A 757 -6.76 15.87 33.14
N VAL A 758 -6.31 14.65 32.83
CA VAL A 758 -6.65 13.88 31.62
C VAL A 758 -8.04 13.27 31.77
N SER A 759 -9.02 13.79 31.03
CA SER A 759 -10.25 13.06 30.70
C SER A 759 -10.01 12.20 29.46
N ILE A 760 -10.25 10.89 29.61
CA ILE A 760 -10.16 9.87 28.57
C ILE A 760 -11.02 10.30 27.37
N LEU A 761 -10.36 10.73 26.30
CA LEU A 761 -10.98 10.96 24.99
C LEU A 761 -11.33 9.60 24.39
N SER A 762 -12.62 9.27 24.45
CA SER A 762 -13.22 8.25 23.61
C SER A 762 -12.86 8.56 22.16
N VAL A 763 -12.00 7.76 21.56
CA VAL A 763 -11.86 7.71 20.09
C VAL A 763 -13.16 7.12 19.57
N ARG A 764 -14.15 7.99 19.38
CA ARG A 764 -15.28 7.75 18.50
C ARG A 764 -14.70 7.73 17.09
N ILE A 765 -14.34 6.54 16.60
CA ILE A 765 -14.47 6.27 15.16
C ILE A 765 -15.98 6.11 14.94
N THR A 766 -16.68 7.23 14.99
CA THR A 766 -18.01 7.32 14.39
C THR A 766 -17.78 7.42 12.90
N HIS A 767 -18.42 6.55 12.13
CA HIS A 767 -18.96 6.96 10.85
C HIS A 767 -19.64 8.33 11.07
N GLN A 768 -19.01 9.42 10.64
CA GLN A 768 -19.73 10.65 10.35
C GLN A 768 -20.44 10.48 8.99
N TYR A 769 -21.37 9.52 8.99
CA TYR A 769 -22.69 9.70 8.39
C TYR A 769 -23.68 9.57 9.56
N GLN A 770 -23.48 10.42 10.56
CA GLN A 770 -24.56 10.93 11.38
C GLN A 770 -24.46 12.44 11.26
N THR A 771 -25.55 13.03 10.81
CA THR A 771 -25.82 14.44 10.57
C THR A 771 -25.40 15.32 11.75
N ASP A 772 -24.14 15.71 11.82
CA ASP A 772 -23.80 17.03 12.35
C ASP A 772 -24.34 18.01 11.31
N LYS A 773 -25.27 18.88 11.69
CA LYS A 773 -25.78 19.93 10.79
C LYS A 773 -24.58 20.67 10.19
N MET A 774 -24.34 20.51 8.89
CA MET A 774 -23.34 21.29 8.17
C MET A 774 -23.78 22.76 8.24
N THR A 775 -23.07 23.56 9.01
CA THR A 775 -23.27 25.01 9.05
C THR A 775 -22.53 25.66 7.89
N TYR A 776 -23.05 26.76 7.35
CA TYR A 776 -22.42 27.52 6.28
C TYR A 776 -21.09 28.14 6.74
N GLN A 777 -20.06 28.08 5.90
CA GLN A 777 -18.72 28.58 6.25
C GLN A 777 -18.19 29.58 5.21
N PRO A 778 -17.70 30.76 5.63
CA PRO A 778 -17.15 31.74 4.70
C PRO A 778 -15.79 31.31 4.17
N ALA A 779 -15.61 31.42 2.85
CA ALA A 779 -14.33 31.24 2.17
C ALA A 779 -13.99 32.42 1.26
N ILE A 780 -12.74 32.48 0.82
CA ILE A 780 -12.27 33.47 -0.16
C ILE A 780 -11.19 32.84 -1.04
N MET A 781 -11.07 33.27 -2.31
CA MET A 781 -9.98 32.84 -3.18
C MET A 781 -8.71 33.64 -2.87
N SER A 782 -7.54 32.97 -2.84
CA SER A 782 -6.25 33.61 -2.55
C SER A 782 -5.95 34.81 -3.46
N ALA A 783 -6.22 34.70 -4.76
CA ALA A 783 -6.00 35.80 -5.69
C ALA A 783 -6.94 37.00 -5.45
N SER A 784 -8.13 36.78 -4.86
CA SER A 784 -9.07 37.85 -4.51
C SER A 784 -8.50 38.79 -3.45
N LEU A 785 -7.49 38.36 -2.69
CA LEU A 785 -6.76 39.18 -1.74
C LEU A 785 -5.60 39.96 -2.38
N GLY A 786 -5.40 39.85 -3.69
CA GLY A 786 -4.37 40.56 -4.46
C GLY A 786 -3.53 39.64 -5.35
N ARG A 787 -2.82 40.22 -6.32
CA ARG A 787 -1.97 39.45 -7.26
C ARG A 787 -0.74 38.85 -6.58
N ALA A 788 -0.34 37.65 -7.00
CA ALA A 788 0.77 36.89 -6.42
C ALA A 788 2.13 37.59 -6.53
N TRP A 789 2.36 38.37 -7.60
CA TRP A 789 3.60 39.11 -7.80
C TRP A 789 3.68 40.45 -7.05
N LEU A 790 2.58 40.91 -6.43
CA LEU A 790 2.54 42.16 -5.67
C LEU A 790 2.35 41.93 -4.17
N HIS A 791 1.70 40.83 -3.80
CA HIS A 791 1.24 40.59 -2.44
C HIS A 791 1.66 39.19 -1.98
N ASP A 792 2.35 39.14 -0.85
CA ASP A 792 2.83 37.90 -0.25
C ASP A 792 1.68 36.99 0.19
N LEU A 793 1.77 35.70 -0.13
CA LEU A 793 0.71 34.73 0.14
C LEU A 793 0.49 34.50 1.64
N SER A 794 1.56 34.46 2.44
CA SER A 794 1.42 34.32 3.90
C SER A 794 0.65 35.50 4.45
N TYR A 795 0.97 36.72 4.01
CA TYR A 795 0.24 37.91 4.43
C TYR A 795 -1.23 37.90 4.00
N LYS A 796 -1.55 37.40 2.80
CA LYS A 796 -2.95 37.21 2.38
C LYS A 796 -3.70 36.27 3.31
N ILE A 797 -3.12 35.11 3.62
CA ILE A 797 -3.71 34.10 4.52
C ILE A 797 -3.93 34.72 5.91
N ASP A 798 -2.97 35.48 6.42
CA ASP A 798 -3.10 36.20 7.69
C ASP A 798 -4.30 37.16 7.69
N GLN A 799 -4.49 37.93 6.62
CA GLN A 799 -5.60 38.88 6.52
C GLN A 799 -6.95 38.18 6.36
N ALA A 800 -7.00 37.06 5.63
CA ALA A 800 -8.21 36.24 5.53
C ALA A 800 -8.61 35.68 6.90
N ALA A 801 -7.66 35.12 7.63
CA ALA A 801 -7.88 34.57 8.97
C ALA A 801 -8.32 35.65 9.96
N ALA A 802 -7.64 36.81 9.94
CA ALA A 802 -7.97 37.94 10.80
C ALA A 802 -9.36 38.52 10.51
N ALA A 803 -9.81 38.47 9.26
CA ALA A 803 -11.15 38.89 8.88
C ALA A 803 -12.24 37.88 9.28
N GLY A 804 -11.89 36.62 9.58
CA GLY A 804 -12.83 35.59 10.02
C GLY A 804 -13.22 34.55 8.96
N PHE A 805 -12.48 34.48 7.84
CA PHE A 805 -12.68 33.40 6.87
C PHE A 805 -12.23 32.05 7.44
N GLN A 806 -12.99 31.01 7.12
CA GLN A 806 -12.73 29.63 7.56
C GLN A 806 -12.20 28.74 6.43
N GLY A 807 -12.44 29.13 5.18
CA GLY A 807 -11.99 28.45 3.98
C GLY A 807 -11.14 29.33 3.06
N LEU A 808 -10.25 28.71 2.31
CA LEU A 808 -9.45 29.38 1.28
C LEU A 808 -9.39 28.53 0.01
N GLU A 809 -9.70 29.13 -1.14
CA GLU A 809 -9.38 28.53 -2.45
C GLU A 809 -7.98 28.96 -2.85
N ILE A 810 -7.13 28.00 -3.19
CA ILE A 810 -5.77 28.31 -3.65
C ILE A 810 -5.80 28.53 -5.15
N PHE A 811 -5.50 29.75 -5.55
CA PHE A 811 -5.26 30.09 -6.94
C PHE A 811 -3.85 29.62 -7.36
N TYR A 812 -3.75 28.88 -8.46
CA TYR A 812 -2.51 28.21 -8.85
C TYR A 812 -1.32 29.17 -9.03
N GLU A 813 -1.59 30.41 -9.45
CA GLU A 813 -0.57 31.47 -9.54
C GLU A 813 0.07 31.77 -8.19
N ASP A 814 -0.69 31.81 -7.10
CA ASP A 814 -0.15 32.01 -5.75
C ASP A 814 0.74 30.83 -5.33
N LEU A 815 0.34 29.60 -5.65
CA LEU A 815 1.15 28.41 -5.41
C LEU A 815 2.45 28.43 -6.21
N GLU A 816 2.37 28.81 -7.49
CA GLU A 816 3.54 28.89 -8.36
C GLU A 816 4.53 29.97 -7.90
N TYR A 817 4.04 31.14 -7.51
CA TYR A 817 4.88 32.23 -6.98
C TYR A 817 5.52 31.85 -5.64
N GLU A 818 4.80 31.15 -4.77
CA GLU A 818 5.38 30.62 -3.54
C GLU A 818 6.46 29.60 -3.84
N ALA A 819 6.28 28.75 -4.87
CA ALA A 819 7.32 27.83 -5.33
C ALA A 819 8.54 28.56 -5.92
N ARG A 820 8.35 29.65 -6.67
CA ARG A 820 9.45 30.51 -7.16
C ARG A 820 10.22 31.14 -6.00
N LYS A 821 9.51 31.65 -4.99
CA LYS A 821 10.10 32.22 -3.78
C LYS A 821 10.93 31.19 -3.00
N LEU A 822 10.41 29.98 -2.80
CA LEU A 822 11.11 28.91 -2.09
C LEU A 822 12.31 28.36 -2.87
N SER A 823 12.24 28.35 -4.20
CA SER A 823 13.29 27.80 -5.06
C SER A 823 14.37 28.80 -5.46
N GLY A 824 14.07 30.10 -5.43
CA GLY A 824 14.95 31.16 -5.95
C GLY A 824 15.08 31.17 -7.47
N THR A 825 14.14 30.57 -8.21
CA THR A 825 14.13 30.49 -9.69
C THR A 825 12.73 30.76 -10.23
N ASP A 826 12.66 31.40 -11.41
CA ASP A 826 11.40 31.67 -12.11
C ASP A 826 10.72 30.41 -12.67
N ASN A 827 11.46 29.30 -12.79
CA ASN A 827 10.96 28.02 -13.29
C ASN A 827 11.03 26.95 -12.18
N PRO A 828 10.06 26.90 -11.26
CA PRO A 828 10.05 25.93 -10.18
C PRO A 828 9.82 24.52 -10.73
N THR A 829 10.67 23.58 -10.33
CA THR A 829 10.46 22.15 -10.62
C THR A 829 9.25 21.59 -9.87
N THR A 830 8.79 20.41 -10.28
CA THR A 830 7.73 19.65 -9.58
C THR A 830 7.96 19.54 -8.06
N THR A 831 9.21 19.30 -7.64
CA THR A 831 9.56 19.21 -6.22
C THR A 831 9.33 20.53 -5.48
N HIS A 832 9.63 21.67 -6.13
CA HIS A 832 9.38 22.99 -5.55
C HIS A 832 7.88 23.31 -5.45
N LEU A 833 7.10 22.94 -6.46
CA LEU A 833 5.63 23.10 -6.43
C LEU A 833 5.00 22.28 -5.29
N LEU A 834 5.45 21.03 -5.08
CA LEU A 834 4.99 20.20 -3.97
C LEU A 834 5.43 20.75 -2.60
N ALA A 835 6.65 21.28 -2.50
CA ALA A 835 7.12 21.93 -1.30
C ALA A 835 6.31 23.20 -0.97
N ALA A 836 5.99 24.00 -1.99
CA ALA A 836 5.12 25.17 -1.84
C ALA A 836 3.71 24.78 -1.40
N ALA A 837 3.13 23.74 -1.99
CA ALA A 837 1.84 23.20 -1.55
C ALA A 837 1.83 22.79 -0.07
N ALA A 838 2.85 22.04 0.36
CA ALA A 838 2.99 21.65 1.77
C ALA A 838 3.23 22.86 2.69
N HIS A 839 3.98 23.86 2.24
CA HIS A 839 4.20 25.11 2.97
C HIS A 839 2.90 25.89 3.17
N ILE A 840 2.13 26.07 2.10
CA ILE A 840 0.82 26.74 2.10
C ILE A 840 -0.15 26.03 3.06
N HIS A 841 -0.20 24.69 3.02
CA HIS A 841 -1.00 23.92 3.97
C HIS A 841 -0.58 24.16 5.43
N GLY A 842 0.73 24.22 5.70
CA GLY A 842 1.25 24.53 7.04
C GLY A 842 0.86 25.92 7.55
N ILE A 843 0.89 26.93 6.67
CA ILE A 843 0.43 28.29 7.01
C ILE A 843 -1.08 28.26 7.30
N CYS A 844 -1.90 27.72 6.40
CA CYS A 844 -3.35 27.66 6.59
C CYS A 844 -3.74 26.92 7.88
N THR A 845 -3.07 25.80 8.19
CA THR A 845 -3.27 25.04 9.43
C THR A 845 -2.94 25.85 10.68
N THR A 846 -1.87 26.64 10.64
CA THR A 846 -1.48 27.53 11.75
C THR A 846 -2.53 28.61 12.02
N HIS A 847 -3.22 29.05 10.97
CA HIS A 847 -4.26 30.08 11.01
C HIS A 847 -5.69 29.52 11.16
N GLY A 848 -5.86 28.19 11.24
CA GLY A 848 -7.17 27.55 11.36
C GLY A 848 -8.03 27.66 10.09
N ILE A 849 -7.40 27.85 8.93
CA ILE A 849 -8.07 27.93 7.62
C ILE A 849 -8.03 26.58 6.93
N THR A 850 -9.19 26.14 6.42
CA THR A 850 -9.33 24.95 5.58
C THR A 850 -9.06 25.31 4.11
N ILE A 851 -8.26 24.53 3.40
CA ILE A 851 -8.08 24.70 1.96
C ILE A 851 -9.20 23.95 1.23
N ILE A 852 -10.11 24.68 0.59
CA ILE A 852 -11.35 24.11 0.07
C ILE A 852 -11.25 23.65 -1.38
N GLY A 853 -10.24 24.12 -2.12
CA GLY A 853 -9.97 23.69 -3.49
C GLY A 853 -8.71 24.30 -4.09
N LEU A 854 -8.19 23.66 -5.13
CA LEU A 854 -7.09 24.16 -5.97
C LEU A 854 -7.64 24.54 -7.35
N GLN A 855 -7.40 25.76 -7.80
CA GLN A 855 -7.97 26.29 -9.04
C GLN A 855 -7.06 27.30 -9.75
N PRO A 856 -7.22 27.55 -11.06
CA PRO A 856 -8.01 26.79 -12.02
C PRO A 856 -7.14 25.83 -12.84
N PHE A 857 -7.62 24.62 -13.12
CA PHE A 857 -7.01 23.74 -14.13
C PHE A 857 -7.63 24.01 -15.51
N LEU A 858 -6.96 24.83 -16.31
CA LEU A 858 -7.50 25.41 -17.54
C LEU A 858 -7.38 24.51 -18.78
N PHE A 859 -8.31 24.71 -19.71
CA PHE A 859 -8.24 24.30 -21.12
C PHE A 859 -8.17 22.79 -21.37
N TYR A 860 -8.84 22.00 -20.54
CA TYR A 860 -8.71 20.55 -20.60
C TYR A 860 -9.64 19.91 -21.63
N GLU A 861 -10.95 20.09 -21.50
CA GLU A 861 -11.94 19.31 -22.22
C GLU A 861 -12.19 19.84 -23.63
N GLY A 862 -12.57 18.93 -24.54
CA GLY A 862 -13.05 19.30 -25.88
C GLY A 862 -11.95 19.80 -26.83
N LEU A 863 -10.66 19.57 -26.56
CA LEU A 863 -9.58 19.99 -27.46
C LEU A 863 -9.58 19.15 -28.76
N LYS A 864 -9.47 19.84 -29.92
CA LYS A 864 -9.21 19.18 -31.22
C LYS A 864 -7.79 18.61 -31.28
N ASP A 865 -6.82 19.30 -30.69
CA ASP A 865 -5.47 18.75 -30.53
C ASP A 865 -5.45 17.71 -29.41
N ARG A 866 -5.60 16.45 -29.80
CA ARG A 866 -5.59 15.32 -28.85
C ARG A 866 -4.21 15.08 -28.23
N THR A 867 -3.12 15.61 -28.82
CA THR A 867 -1.78 15.57 -28.22
C THR A 867 -1.72 16.53 -27.04
N GLN A 868 -2.22 17.76 -27.21
CA GLN A 868 -2.33 18.73 -26.13
C GLN A 868 -3.24 18.23 -25.01
N HIS A 869 -4.38 17.61 -25.34
CA HIS A 869 -5.26 16.95 -24.36
C HIS A 869 -4.51 15.90 -23.54
N THR A 870 -3.72 15.04 -24.20
CA THR A 870 -2.91 14.01 -23.51
C THR A 870 -1.85 14.64 -22.62
N HIS A 871 -1.22 15.73 -23.05
CA HIS A 871 -0.26 16.47 -22.21
C HIS A 871 -0.90 17.05 -20.95
N LEU A 872 -2.12 17.59 -21.06
CA LEU A 872 -2.87 18.08 -19.90
C LEU A 872 -3.30 16.93 -18.98
N LEU A 873 -3.66 15.76 -19.52
CA LEU A 873 -3.91 14.57 -18.72
C LEU A 873 -2.68 14.15 -17.90
N GLU A 874 -1.47 14.24 -18.48
CA GLU A 874 -0.22 14.03 -17.73
C GLU A 874 0.02 15.12 -16.68
N LYS A 875 -0.26 16.39 -17.02
CA LYS A 875 -0.18 17.51 -16.06
C LYS A 875 -1.15 17.33 -14.88
N MET A 876 -2.32 16.72 -15.11
CA MET A 876 -3.28 16.44 -14.03
C MET A 876 -2.66 15.56 -12.94
N LYS A 877 -1.78 14.61 -13.28
CA LYS A 877 -1.11 13.77 -12.27
C LYS A 877 -0.28 14.57 -11.27
N LEU A 878 0.26 15.72 -11.68
CA LEU A 878 0.90 16.67 -10.78
C LEU A 878 -0.15 17.40 -9.93
N TRP A 879 -1.24 17.86 -10.54
CA TRP A 879 -2.33 18.53 -9.82
C TRP A 879 -2.97 17.66 -8.74
N LEU A 880 -3.13 16.35 -8.97
CA LEU A 880 -3.57 15.39 -7.95
C LEU A 880 -2.60 15.35 -6.76
N GLN A 881 -1.28 15.40 -7.00
CA GLN A 881 -0.28 15.46 -5.94
C GLN A 881 -0.28 16.81 -5.21
N LEU A 882 -0.51 17.91 -5.93
CA LEU A 882 -0.62 19.25 -5.34
C LEU A 882 -1.85 19.35 -4.44
N ALA A 883 -3.02 18.89 -4.90
CA ALA A 883 -4.24 18.85 -4.10
C ALA A 883 -4.04 18.08 -2.79
N LYS A 884 -3.43 16.88 -2.86
CA LYS A 884 -3.07 16.10 -1.67
C LYS A 884 -2.09 16.82 -0.74
N SER A 885 -1.09 17.50 -1.30
CA SER A 885 -0.10 18.26 -0.51
C SER A 885 -0.71 19.50 0.14
N LEU A 886 -1.74 20.08 -0.47
CA LEU A 886 -2.57 21.14 0.12
C LEU A 886 -3.59 20.59 1.13
N HIS A 887 -3.74 19.27 1.24
CA HIS A 887 -4.81 18.60 2.00
C HIS A 887 -6.21 19.05 1.60
N THR A 888 -6.41 19.30 0.30
CA THR A 888 -7.74 19.48 -0.28
C THR A 888 -8.09 18.28 -1.14
N ASP A 889 -9.37 17.96 -1.19
CA ASP A 889 -9.91 16.90 -2.04
C ASP A 889 -10.55 17.46 -3.31
N THR A 890 -10.48 18.76 -3.59
CA THR A 890 -11.22 19.36 -4.71
C THR A 890 -10.30 20.14 -5.67
N ILE A 891 -10.48 19.90 -6.97
CA ILE A 891 -9.85 20.68 -8.06
C ILE A 891 -10.95 21.33 -8.89
N GLN A 892 -10.85 22.63 -9.16
CA GLN A 892 -11.82 23.34 -10.01
C GLN A 892 -11.38 23.33 -11.48
N ILE A 893 -12.32 22.98 -12.35
CA ILE A 893 -12.14 22.90 -13.80
C ILE A 893 -13.09 23.91 -14.46
N PRO A 894 -12.62 25.09 -14.86
CA PRO A 894 -13.43 26.01 -15.66
C PRO A 894 -13.69 25.47 -17.07
N ALA A 895 -14.90 25.67 -17.57
CA ALA A 895 -15.31 25.28 -18.90
C ALA A 895 -14.48 25.98 -19.98
N ASN A 896 -14.06 25.24 -20.99
CA ASN A 896 -13.08 25.68 -21.98
C ASN A 896 -13.58 26.90 -22.79
N PHE A 897 -12.70 27.88 -22.93
CA PHE A 897 -12.97 29.15 -23.60
C PHE A 897 -11.91 29.48 -24.67
N LEU A 898 -11.17 28.48 -25.15
CA LEU A 898 -10.35 28.62 -26.35
C LEU A 898 -11.23 28.88 -27.58
N PRO A 899 -10.69 29.49 -28.65
CA PRO A 899 -11.42 29.73 -29.89
C PRO A 899 -12.09 28.46 -30.44
N ALA A 900 -13.30 28.58 -31.00
CA ALA A 900 -14.11 27.44 -31.47
C ALA A 900 -13.40 26.59 -32.54
N GLU A 901 -12.49 27.17 -33.32
CA GLU A 901 -11.66 26.44 -34.26
C GLU A 901 -10.72 25.42 -33.58
N GLN A 902 -10.41 25.59 -32.30
CA GLN A 902 -9.57 24.69 -31.49
C GLN A 902 -10.38 23.66 -30.69
N LEU A 903 -11.70 23.83 -30.59
CA LEU A 903 -12.57 23.04 -29.73
C LEU A 903 -13.60 22.19 -30.50
N ILE A 904 -13.91 21.03 -29.94
CA ILE A 904 -14.89 20.08 -30.44
C ILE A 904 -16.24 20.44 -29.81
N ASP A 905 -17.21 20.78 -30.65
CA ASP A 905 -18.61 21.02 -30.24
C ASP A 905 -19.40 19.71 -30.15
N ASP A 906 -18.92 18.79 -29.31
CA ASP A 906 -19.56 17.50 -29.06
C ASP A 906 -19.57 17.22 -27.55
N ARG A 907 -20.78 17.18 -26.98
CA ARG A 907 -20.98 17.00 -25.53
C ARG A 907 -20.55 15.63 -25.05
N ASP A 908 -20.59 14.60 -25.88
CA ASP A 908 -20.15 13.26 -25.50
C ASP A 908 -18.62 13.18 -25.46
N ILE A 909 -17.93 13.88 -26.36
CA ILE A 909 -16.47 14.01 -26.32
C ILE A 909 -16.04 14.84 -25.10
N ILE A 910 -16.67 15.99 -24.87
CA ILE A 910 -16.42 16.83 -23.68
C ILE A 910 -16.61 16.02 -22.39
N ALA A 911 -17.74 15.33 -22.26
CA ALA A 911 -18.00 14.50 -21.08
C ALA A 911 -17.02 13.32 -20.99
N SER A 912 -16.61 12.73 -22.12
CA SER A 912 -15.61 11.67 -22.13
C SER A 912 -14.25 12.14 -21.65
N ASP A 913 -13.81 13.34 -22.05
CA ASP A 913 -12.56 13.93 -21.57
C ASP A 913 -12.64 14.13 -20.05
N LEU A 914 -13.68 14.80 -19.57
CA LEU A 914 -13.87 15.07 -18.13
C LEU A 914 -14.03 13.80 -17.29
N ARG A 915 -14.61 12.73 -17.86
CA ARG A 915 -14.69 11.43 -17.21
C ARG A 915 -13.31 10.81 -16.96
N LEU A 916 -12.33 11.05 -17.82
CA LEU A 916 -10.95 10.61 -17.58
C LEU A 916 -10.36 11.29 -16.34
N LEU A 917 -10.61 12.58 -16.13
CA LEU A 917 -10.18 13.26 -14.90
C LEU A 917 -10.90 12.66 -13.69
N ALA A 918 -12.23 12.52 -13.77
CA ALA A 918 -13.03 11.94 -12.70
C ALA A 918 -12.54 10.54 -12.32
N ASP A 919 -12.26 9.67 -13.30
CA ASP A 919 -11.71 8.33 -13.08
C ASP A 919 -10.32 8.38 -12.42
N LEU A 920 -9.45 9.30 -12.85
CA LEU A 920 -8.14 9.50 -12.22
C LEU A 920 -8.26 9.96 -10.76
N GLY A 921 -9.11 10.95 -10.47
CA GLY A 921 -9.31 11.42 -9.10
C GLY A 921 -9.99 10.39 -8.20
N ALA A 922 -10.91 9.58 -8.74
CA ALA A 922 -11.56 8.51 -8.00
C ALA A 922 -10.58 7.39 -7.60
N ALA A 923 -9.52 7.18 -8.39
CA ALA A 923 -8.46 6.23 -8.08
C ALA A 923 -7.50 6.70 -6.97
N GLU A 924 -7.55 7.98 -6.59
CA GLU A 924 -6.73 8.51 -5.51
C GLU A 924 -7.28 8.12 -4.12
N THR A 925 -6.39 8.08 -3.11
CA THR A 925 -6.79 7.93 -1.70
C THR A 925 -6.19 9.07 -0.87
N PRO A 926 -7.01 9.93 -0.22
CA PRO A 926 -8.47 10.06 -0.44
C PRO A 926 -8.81 10.43 -1.89
N ALA A 927 -10.03 10.14 -2.32
CA ALA A 927 -10.49 10.44 -3.67
C ALA A 927 -10.51 11.95 -3.92
N ILE A 928 -10.09 12.38 -5.11
CA ILE A 928 -10.14 13.79 -5.53
C ILE A 928 -11.42 14.04 -6.33
N ARG A 929 -12.13 15.08 -5.93
CA ARG A 929 -13.34 15.66 -6.52
C ARG A 929 -12.99 16.73 -7.55
N PHE A 930 -13.81 16.86 -8.58
CA PHE A 930 -13.68 17.90 -9.61
C PHE A 930 -14.92 18.77 -9.67
N ALA A 931 -14.75 20.06 -9.37
CA ALA A 931 -15.81 21.05 -9.46
C ALA A 931 -15.76 21.73 -10.84
N TYR A 932 -16.67 21.36 -11.73
CA TYR A 932 -16.77 21.95 -13.07
C TYR A 932 -17.52 23.28 -13.03
N GLU A 933 -16.99 24.30 -13.68
CA GLU A 933 -17.51 25.66 -13.61
C GLU A 933 -17.83 26.22 -15.00
N PRO A 934 -19.11 26.45 -15.36
CA PRO A 934 -19.45 27.15 -16.60
C PRO A 934 -19.14 28.64 -16.48
N LEU A 935 -18.25 29.16 -17.33
CA LEU A 935 -18.01 30.59 -17.40
C LEU A 935 -19.01 31.23 -18.37
N CYS A 936 -19.53 32.42 -18.08
CA CYS A 936 -20.51 33.08 -18.96
C CYS A 936 -19.98 33.47 -20.36
N TRP A 937 -18.68 33.25 -20.58
CA TRP A 937 -17.94 33.42 -21.84
C TRP A 937 -17.29 32.13 -22.36
N SER A 938 -17.55 30.96 -21.76
CA SER A 938 -17.05 29.68 -22.29
C SER A 938 -17.56 29.42 -23.71
N THR A 939 -16.81 28.67 -24.50
CA THR A 939 -17.09 28.56 -25.94
C THR A 939 -18.32 27.68 -26.20
N HIS A 940 -18.41 26.53 -25.55
CA HIS A 940 -19.52 25.57 -25.74
C HIS A 940 -20.42 25.46 -24.51
N ILE A 941 -19.83 25.46 -23.30
CA ILE A 941 -20.51 25.20 -22.02
C ILE A 941 -20.57 26.48 -21.17
N ASP A 942 -21.45 27.39 -21.56
CA ASP A 942 -21.54 28.76 -21.04
C ASP A 942 -22.77 29.02 -20.15
N THR A 943 -23.54 27.98 -19.83
CA THR A 943 -24.80 28.01 -19.06
C THR A 943 -24.82 26.84 -18.08
N ILE A 944 -25.53 27.00 -16.97
CA ILE A 944 -25.63 25.95 -15.94
C ILE A 944 -26.35 24.71 -16.47
N GLU A 945 -27.33 24.89 -17.35
CA GLU A 945 -28.07 23.83 -18.03
C GLU A 945 -27.14 22.91 -18.83
N LYS A 946 -26.19 23.52 -19.56
CA LYS A 946 -25.19 22.78 -20.35
C LYS A 946 -24.16 22.11 -19.44
N ALA A 947 -23.68 22.80 -18.40
CA ALA A 947 -22.74 22.20 -17.44
C ALA A 947 -23.35 21.00 -16.73
N TRP A 948 -24.64 21.08 -16.35
CA TRP A 948 -25.34 19.98 -15.72
C TRP A 948 -25.58 18.80 -16.66
N ASP A 949 -25.86 19.04 -17.95
CA ASP A 949 -25.87 17.98 -18.96
C ASP A 949 -24.51 17.27 -19.04
N VAL A 950 -23.40 18.02 -19.02
CA VAL A 950 -22.04 17.44 -18.97
C VAL A 950 -21.83 16.62 -17.70
N VAL A 951 -22.20 17.13 -16.52
CA VAL A 951 -22.04 16.41 -15.23
C VAL A 951 -22.81 15.09 -15.23
N ARG A 952 -24.06 15.10 -15.72
CA ARG A 952 -24.88 13.89 -15.87
C ARG A 952 -24.28 12.88 -16.85
N ARG A 953 -23.65 13.36 -17.93
CA ARG A 953 -22.96 12.49 -18.90
C ARG A 953 -21.65 11.94 -18.37
N VAL A 954 -20.88 12.71 -17.59
CA VAL A 954 -19.65 12.23 -16.95
C VAL A 954 -19.96 11.04 -16.04
N ASP A 955 -21.05 11.14 -15.28
CA ASP A 955 -21.61 10.06 -14.46
C ASP A 955 -20.57 9.43 -13.51
N ARG A 956 -19.96 10.28 -12.68
CA ARG A 956 -19.01 9.86 -11.64
C ARG A 956 -19.28 10.61 -10.34
N PRO A 957 -19.34 9.93 -9.18
CA PRO A 957 -19.73 10.56 -7.91
C PRO A 957 -18.79 11.68 -7.46
N ASN A 958 -17.51 11.62 -7.84
CA ASN A 958 -16.50 12.64 -7.54
C ASN A 958 -16.44 13.77 -8.59
N PHE A 959 -17.37 13.83 -9.55
CA PHE A 959 -17.47 14.93 -10.51
C PHE A 959 -18.76 15.71 -10.26
N GLY A 960 -18.64 17.03 -10.13
CA GLY A 960 -19.73 17.91 -9.75
C GLY A 960 -19.52 19.31 -10.29
N VAL A 961 -20.18 20.29 -9.68
CA VAL A 961 -20.15 21.70 -10.10
C VAL A 961 -19.68 22.64 -9.00
N CYS A 962 -19.02 23.72 -9.42
CA CYS A 962 -18.95 24.97 -8.66
C CYS A 962 -20.02 25.91 -9.23
N LEU A 963 -20.88 26.46 -8.38
CA LEU A 963 -21.90 27.43 -8.80
C LEU A 963 -21.44 28.85 -8.47
N ASP A 964 -21.17 29.66 -9.51
CA ASP A 964 -20.77 31.07 -9.38
C ASP A 964 -21.94 32.00 -9.76
N THR A 965 -22.35 32.87 -8.83
CA THR A 965 -23.43 33.83 -9.04
C THR A 965 -23.16 34.82 -10.17
N PHE A 966 -21.92 35.28 -10.34
CA PHE A 966 -21.54 36.15 -11.44
C PHE A 966 -21.64 35.43 -12.78
N ASN A 967 -21.19 34.18 -12.86
CA ASN A 967 -21.24 33.45 -14.13
C ASN A 967 -22.67 33.10 -14.53
N ILE A 968 -23.52 32.72 -13.57
CA ILE A 968 -24.94 32.47 -13.83
C ILE A 968 -25.63 33.77 -14.29
N ALA A 969 -25.60 34.81 -13.46
CA ALA A 969 -26.30 36.07 -13.76
C ALA A 969 -25.68 36.79 -14.96
N GLY A 970 -24.36 36.82 -15.09
CA GLY A 970 -23.63 37.42 -16.20
C GLY A 970 -23.88 36.74 -17.54
N ARG A 971 -24.38 35.50 -17.56
CA ARG A 971 -24.80 34.84 -18.80
C ARG A 971 -26.22 35.19 -19.22
N VAL A 972 -27.18 35.00 -18.31
CA VAL A 972 -28.61 35.04 -18.65
C VAL A 972 -29.26 36.40 -18.42
N TRP A 973 -28.66 37.25 -17.59
CA TRP A 973 -29.23 38.53 -17.17
C TRP A 973 -28.34 39.74 -17.52
N GLY A 974 -27.03 39.65 -17.26
CA GLY A 974 -26.07 40.73 -17.48
C GLY A 974 -25.48 40.75 -18.89
N ASP A 975 -25.30 41.95 -19.43
CA ASP A 975 -24.55 42.15 -20.67
C ASP A 975 -23.71 43.44 -20.64
N PRO A 976 -22.37 43.35 -20.60
CA PRO A 976 -21.51 44.53 -20.54
C PRO A 976 -21.46 45.32 -21.85
N VAL A 977 -21.97 44.81 -22.98
CA VAL A 977 -21.91 45.50 -24.28
C VAL A 977 -23.19 46.29 -24.59
N THR A 978 -24.25 46.15 -23.80
CA THR A 978 -25.50 46.89 -24.02
C THR A 978 -25.55 48.15 -23.16
N PRO A 979 -26.18 49.24 -23.63
CA PRO A 979 -26.38 50.46 -22.81
C PRO A 979 -27.21 50.20 -21.54
N THR A 980 -28.10 49.21 -21.58
CA THR A 980 -28.92 48.79 -20.44
C THR A 980 -28.10 48.01 -19.41
N GLY A 981 -26.99 47.39 -19.81
CA GLY A 981 -26.23 46.46 -18.98
C GLY A 981 -26.89 45.09 -18.85
N ARG A 982 -27.96 44.83 -19.61
CA ARG A 982 -28.79 43.62 -19.51
C ARG A 982 -28.95 42.95 -20.87
N THR A 983 -29.17 41.63 -20.83
CA THR A 983 -29.65 40.84 -21.97
C THR A 983 -31.12 41.15 -22.29
N ASP A 984 -31.57 40.75 -23.47
CA ASP A 984 -33.00 40.79 -23.81
C ASP A 984 -33.78 39.78 -22.96
N ASN A 985 -34.93 40.18 -22.41
CA ASN A 985 -35.76 39.37 -21.50
C ASN A 985 -35.04 38.89 -20.23
N ALA A 986 -34.01 39.63 -19.77
CA ALA A 986 -33.14 39.28 -18.65
C ALA A 986 -33.88 38.70 -17.43
N ASP A 987 -34.91 39.39 -16.92
CA ASP A 987 -35.64 38.97 -15.72
C ASP A 987 -36.37 37.64 -15.93
N GLN A 988 -36.95 37.40 -17.12
CA GLN A 988 -37.66 36.16 -17.45
C GLN A 988 -36.70 34.97 -17.61
N GLU A 989 -35.57 35.16 -18.31
CA GLU A 989 -34.59 34.10 -18.50
C GLU A 989 -33.86 33.75 -17.21
N LEU A 990 -33.55 34.74 -16.36
CA LEU A 990 -33.01 34.46 -15.02
C LEU A 990 -33.99 33.64 -14.19
N GLN A 991 -35.26 34.06 -14.09
CA GLN A 991 -36.26 33.33 -13.32
C GLN A 991 -36.37 31.88 -13.81
N LYS A 992 -36.42 31.67 -15.12
CA LYS A 992 -36.47 30.34 -15.74
C LYS A 992 -35.24 29.49 -15.40
N THR A 993 -34.03 30.06 -15.47
CA THR A 993 -32.81 29.35 -15.09
C THR A 993 -32.78 29.01 -13.60
N LEU A 994 -33.24 29.90 -12.70
CA LEU A 994 -33.30 29.63 -11.27
C LEU A 994 -34.32 28.53 -10.93
N GLU A 995 -35.53 28.59 -11.50
CA GLU A 995 -36.56 27.55 -11.33
C GLU A 995 -36.07 26.20 -11.87
N TRP A 996 -35.41 26.20 -13.02
CA TRP A 996 -34.81 25.00 -13.59
C TRP A 996 -33.68 24.46 -12.69
N MET A 997 -32.80 25.31 -12.18
CA MET A 997 -31.66 24.91 -11.36
C MET A 997 -32.12 24.26 -10.05
N VAL A 998 -33.10 24.87 -9.35
CA VAL A 998 -33.69 24.31 -8.13
C VAL A 998 -34.33 22.94 -8.37
N LYS A 999 -34.90 22.73 -9.56
CA LYS A 999 -35.61 21.50 -9.89
C LYS A 999 -34.67 20.37 -10.36
N GLU A 1000 -33.66 20.70 -11.15
CA GLU A 1000 -32.94 19.70 -11.96
C GLU A 1000 -31.52 19.44 -11.47
N VAL A 1001 -30.87 20.40 -10.77
CA VAL A 1001 -29.50 20.23 -10.26
C VAL A 1001 -29.54 19.50 -8.92
N ASP A 1002 -28.81 18.39 -8.84
CA ASP A 1002 -28.62 17.66 -7.60
C ASP A 1002 -27.59 18.37 -6.72
N VAL A 1003 -28.05 18.83 -5.56
CA VAL A 1003 -27.26 19.59 -4.59
C VAL A 1003 -26.09 18.79 -4.03
N GLU A 1004 -26.16 17.45 -4.00
CA GLU A 1004 -25.04 16.61 -3.55
C GLU A 1004 -23.84 16.68 -4.52
N ARG A 1005 -24.07 17.13 -5.76
CA ARG A 1005 -23.04 17.38 -6.77
C ARG A 1005 -22.55 18.81 -6.80
N VAL A 1006 -23.00 19.67 -5.88
CA VAL A 1006 -22.46 21.03 -5.69
C VAL A 1006 -21.39 20.97 -4.61
N PHE A 1007 -20.11 21.10 -4.98
CA PHE A 1007 -19.01 20.91 -4.03
C PHE A 1007 -18.74 22.16 -3.20
N TYR A 1008 -18.84 23.34 -3.81
CA TYR A 1008 -18.92 24.64 -3.15
C TYR A 1008 -19.50 25.67 -4.10
N ILE A 1009 -19.78 26.86 -3.57
CA ILE A 1009 -20.37 27.96 -4.34
C ILE A 1009 -19.49 29.19 -4.24
N GLN A 1010 -19.53 30.02 -5.27
CA GLN A 1010 -18.85 31.31 -5.33
C GLN A 1010 -19.91 32.41 -5.46
N VAL A 1011 -19.83 33.42 -4.58
CA VAL A 1011 -20.83 34.48 -4.49
C VAL A 1011 -20.19 35.85 -4.65
N VAL A 1012 -20.28 36.38 -5.87
CA VAL A 1012 -19.76 37.69 -6.27
C VAL A 1012 -20.67 38.37 -7.28
N ASP A 1013 -20.52 39.68 -7.38
CA ASP A 1013 -21.30 40.57 -8.25
C ASP A 1013 -20.34 41.27 -9.23
N ALA A 1014 -20.81 42.20 -10.03
CA ALA A 1014 -19.98 42.99 -10.92
C ALA A 1014 -20.55 44.37 -11.22
N GLU A 1015 -19.66 45.28 -11.62
CA GLU A 1015 -20.00 46.67 -11.90
C GLU A 1015 -20.84 46.80 -13.16
N ARG A 1016 -21.87 47.66 -13.12
CA ARG A 1016 -22.56 48.08 -14.34
C ARG A 1016 -21.66 48.97 -15.17
N MET A 1017 -21.36 48.54 -16.41
CA MET A 1017 -20.56 49.34 -17.33
C MET A 1017 -21.26 50.66 -17.64
N ARG A 1018 -20.59 51.79 -17.33
CA ARG A 1018 -21.12 53.14 -17.60
C ARG A 1018 -21.26 53.42 -19.09
N THR A 1019 -20.36 52.83 -19.87
CA THR A 1019 -20.35 52.86 -21.33
C THR A 1019 -20.18 51.42 -21.82
N PRO A 1020 -20.86 51.01 -22.91
CA PRO A 1020 -20.70 49.68 -23.50
C PRO A 1020 -19.24 49.22 -23.61
N LEU A 1021 -18.96 47.98 -23.18
CA LEU A 1021 -17.65 47.35 -23.27
C LEU A 1021 -17.41 46.85 -24.70
N VAL A 1022 -17.20 47.80 -25.61
CA VAL A 1022 -16.89 47.60 -27.03
C VAL A 1022 -15.55 48.25 -27.39
N ALA A 1023 -15.11 48.13 -28.64
CA ALA A 1023 -13.87 48.74 -29.12
C ALA A 1023 -13.78 50.24 -28.73
N GLY A 1024 -12.72 50.62 -28.02
CA GLY A 1024 -12.53 51.96 -27.45
C GLY A 1024 -12.82 52.08 -25.94
N HIS A 1025 -13.47 51.09 -25.32
CA HIS A 1025 -13.63 51.03 -23.87
C HIS A 1025 -12.29 50.71 -23.17
N PRO A 1026 -11.96 51.28 -21.99
CA PRO A 1026 -10.69 51.02 -21.29
C PRO A 1026 -10.41 49.55 -20.95
N PHE A 1027 -11.48 48.75 -20.80
CA PHE A 1027 -11.39 47.31 -20.53
C PHE A 1027 -11.55 46.45 -21.79
N TYR A 1028 -11.74 47.06 -22.96
CA TYR A 1028 -11.79 46.30 -24.20
C TYR A 1028 -10.40 45.72 -24.52
N ALA A 1029 -10.36 44.44 -24.85
CA ALA A 1029 -9.17 43.75 -25.29
C ALA A 1029 -9.50 43.00 -26.58
N ASP A 1030 -8.70 43.24 -27.62
CA ASP A 1030 -8.94 42.64 -28.93
C ASP A 1030 -8.79 41.11 -28.87
N GLY A 1031 -9.71 40.39 -29.48
CA GLY A 1031 -9.79 38.92 -29.41
C GLY A 1031 -10.28 38.34 -28.07
N GLN A 1032 -10.65 39.17 -27.08
CA GLN A 1032 -11.17 38.72 -25.78
C GLN A 1032 -12.69 38.96 -25.67
N PRO A 1033 -13.50 37.95 -25.26
CA PRO A 1033 -14.93 38.15 -25.03
C PRO A 1033 -15.21 39.27 -24.00
N ALA A 1034 -16.20 40.13 -24.26
CA ALA A 1034 -16.51 41.27 -23.39
C ALA A 1034 -16.83 40.85 -21.94
N ARG A 1035 -17.53 39.72 -21.75
CA ARG A 1035 -17.80 39.15 -20.42
C ARG A 1035 -16.54 38.67 -19.68
N MET A 1036 -15.53 38.18 -20.40
CA MET A 1036 -14.23 37.85 -19.81
C MET A 1036 -13.49 39.13 -19.37
N SER A 1037 -13.50 40.17 -20.21
CA SER A 1037 -12.93 41.47 -19.85
C SER A 1037 -13.64 42.11 -18.67
N TRP A 1038 -14.95 41.98 -18.61
CA TRP A 1038 -15.76 42.44 -17.49
C TRP A 1038 -15.40 41.69 -16.20
N SER A 1039 -15.38 40.35 -16.26
CA SER A 1039 -14.97 39.48 -15.16
C SER A 1039 -13.58 39.83 -14.62
N ARG A 1040 -12.58 40.04 -15.48
CA ARG A 1040 -11.19 40.30 -15.05
C ARG A 1040 -10.96 41.68 -14.41
N ASN A 1041 -11.82 42.66 -14.69
CA ASN A 1041 -11.56 44.06 -14.34
C ASN A 1041 -12.56 44.65 -13.35
N ALA A 1042 -13.78 44.11 -13.29
CA ALA A 1042 -14.91 44.81 -12.71
C ALA A 1042 -15.91 43.86 -12.02
N ARG A 1043 -15.46 42.73 -11.46
CA ARG A 1043 -16.25 42.09 -10.39
C ARG A 1043 -16.21 42.93 -9.12
N THR A 1044 -17.25 42.80 -8.31
CA THR A 1044 -17.38 43.36 -6.95
C THR A 1044 -17.77 42.23 -5.99
N PHE A 1045 -17.58 42.44 -4.69
CA PHE A 1045 -18.27 41.58 -3.74
C PHE A 1045 -19.78 41.90 -3.80
N MET A 1046 -20.62 40.97 -3.34
CA MET A 1046 -22.05 41.25 -3.26
C MET A 1046 -22.34 42.44 -2.33
N TYR A 1047 -23.42 43.16 -2.62
CA TYR A 1047 -23.89 44.32 -1.85
C TYR A 1047 -22.98 45.56 -1.88
N GLU A 1048 -22.05 45.63 -2.83
CA GLU A 1048 -21.23 46.84 -3.07
C GLU A 1048 -21.88 47.76 -4.12
N ASP A 1049 -23.11 48.21 -3.85
CA ASP A 1049 -23.88 49.12 -4.73
C ASP A 1049 -23.10 50.42 -4.98
N GLU A 1050 -22.37 50.91 -3.97
CA GLU A 1050 -21.51 52.09 -4.05
C GLU A 1050 -20.32 51.92 -5.01
N ARG A 1051 -19.95 50.66 -5.31
CA ARG A 1051 -18.93 50.30 -6.32
C ARG A 1051 -19.55 49.91 -7.64
N GLY A 1052 -20.87 49.97 -7.77
CA GLY A 1052 -21.60 49.73 -9.01
C GLY A 1052 -22.10 48.29 -9.20
N GLY A 1053 -22.06 47.45 -8.16
CA GLY A 1053 -22.72 46.14 -8.16
C GLY A 1053 -24.18 46.27 -8.59
N TYR A 1054 -24.66 45.35 -9.43
CA TYR A 1054 -26.02 45.43 -9.97
C TYR A 1054 -26.61 44.10 -10.45
N LEU A 1055 -25.83 43.02 -10.49
CA LEU A 1055 -26.35 41.73 -10.88
C LEU A 1055 -27.30 41.21 -9.78
N PRO A 1056 -28.33 40.43 -10.14
CA PRO A 1056 -29.26 39.82 -9.19
C PRO A 1056 -28.64 38.62 -8.45
N CYS A 1057 -27.42 38.75 -7.94
CA CYS A 1057 -26.66 37.67 -7.32
C CYS A 1057 -27.28 37.17 -6.01
N GLU A 1058 -28.01 38.01 -5.27
CA GLU A 1058 -28.77 37.55 -4.09
C GLU A 1058 -29.87 36.56 -4.49
N GLU A 1059 -30.56 36.77 -5.61
CA GLU A 1059 -31.61 35.85 -6.08
C GLU A 1059 -31.00 34.51 -6.49
N VAL A 1060 -29.85 34.54 -7.17
CA VAL A 1060 -29.08 33.33 -7.51
C VAL A 1060 -28.62 32.60 -6.24
N ALA A 1061 -28.00 33.30 -5.30
CA ALA A 1061 -27.54 32.72 -4.04
C ALA A 1061 -28.71 32.13 -3.22
N ARG A 1062 -29.87 32.80 -3.21
CA ARG A 1062 -31.10 32.32 -2.57
C ARG A 1062 -31.61 31.04 -3.21
N ALA A 1063 -31.61 30.97 -4.55
CA ALA A 1063 -32.00 29.75 -5.27
C ALA A 1063 -31.07 28.58 -4.92
N ILE A 1064 -29.76 28.81 -4.83
CA ILE A 1064 -28.79 27.76 -4.49
C ILE A 1064 -28.92 27.34 -3.01
N ILE A 1065 -28.91 28.29 -2.08
CA ILE A 1065 -28.85 28.00 -0.65
C ILE A 1065 -30.21 27.55 -0.10
N GLN A 1066 -31.27 28.32 -0.37
CA GLN A 1066 -32.61 28.04 0.17
C GLN A 1066 -33.45 27.16 -0.77
N GLY A 1067 -33.32 27.35 -2.09
CA GLY A 1067 -34.07 26.59 -3.09
C GLY A 1067 -33.57 25.15 -3.22
N MET A 1068 -32.28 24.97 -3.52
CA MET A 1068 -31.66 23.64 -3.65
C MET A 1068 -31.29 23.02 -2.30
N GLY A 1069 -31.21 23.82 -1.24
CA GLY A 1069 -30.83 23.36 0.10
C GLY A 1069 -29.32 23.15 0.28
N TYR A 1070 -28.48 23.87 -0.48
CA TYR A 1070 -27.03 23.75 -0.35
C TYR A 1070 -26.56 24.09 1.07
N GLN A 1071 -25.57 23.34 1.57
CA GLN A 1071 -24.85 23.59 2.82
C GLN A 1071 -23.36 23.30 2.61
N GLY A 1072 -22.49 24.20 3.07
CA GLY A 1072 -21.04 24.05 2.93
C GLY A 1072 -20.31 25.39 2.85
N PHE A 1073 -19.19 25.41 2.12
CA PHE A 1073 -18.39 26.61 1.93
C PHE A 1073 -19.02 27.58 0.92
N VAL A 1074 -19.04 28.86 1.28
CA VAL A 1074 -19.50 29.96 0.44
C VAL A 1074 -18.33 30.91 0.20
N SER A 1075 -17.78 30.89 -1.02
CA SER A 1075 -16.54 31.58 -1.33
C SER A 1075 -16.74 32.93 -2.02
N MET A 1076 -15.91 33.90 -1.65
CA MET A 1076 -15.93 35.27 -2.18
C MET A 1076 -14.88 35.43 -3.29
N GLU A 1077 -15.18 35.00 -4.52
CA GLU A 1077 -14.24 35.01 -5.65
C GLU A 1077 -14.23 36.32 -6.47
N LEU A 1078 -13.47 37.30 -5.99
CA LEU A 1078 -13.31 38.58 -6.67
C LEU A 1078 -12.20 38.54 -7.74
N PHE A 1079 -12.56 38.97 -8.97
CA PHE A 1079 -11.63 39.40 -10.01
C PHE A 1079 -11.84 40.89 -10.34
N SER A 1080 -10.96 41.75 -9.85
CA SER A 1080 -11.07 43.20 -10.03
C SER A 1080 -9.72 43.82 -10.35
N ARG A 1081 -9.74 44.92 -11.10
CA ARG A 1081 -8.54 45.74 -11.36
C ARG A 1081 -7.82 46.17 -10.07
N THR A 1082 -8.54 46.29 -8.96
CA THR A 1082 -7.96 46.66 -7.65
C THR A 1082 -7.01 45.61 -7.08
N MET A 1083 -7.09 44.34 -7.53
CA MET A 1083 -6.13 43.30 -7.11
C MET A 1083 -4.70 43.58 -7.58
N SER A 1084 -4.57 44.38 -8.64
CA SER A 1084 -3.28 44.78 -9.23
C SER A 1084 -2.78 46.13 -8.69
N SER A 1085 -3.46 46.73 -7.71
CA SER A 1085 -2.97 47.93 -7.03
C SER A 1085 -1.77 47.58 -6.15
N GLU A 1086 -0.78 48.47 -6.10
CA GLU A 1086 0.39 48.29 -5.24
C GLU A 1086 0.07 48.63 -3.78
N GLY A 1087 0.65 47.88 -2.85
CA GLY A 1087 0.66 48.21 -1.42
C GLY A 1087 -0.05 47.18 -0.54
N SER A 1088 0.41 47.08 0.71
CA SER A 1088 -0.08 46.10 1.70
C SER A 1088 -1.54 46.31 2.14
N HIS A 1089 -2.18 47.41 1.74
CA HIS A 1089 -3.58 47.66 2.07
C HIS A 1089 -4.57 46.78 1.28
N VAL A 1090 -4.18 46.25 0.12
CA VAL A 1090 -5.10 45.50 -0.77
C VAL A 1090 -5.61 44.19 -0.11
N PRO A 1091 -4.76 43.29 0.42
CA PRO A 1091 -5.26 42.09 1.12
C PRO A 1091 -6.18 42.41 2.30
N VAL A 1092 -5.86 43.45 3.08
CA VAL A 1092 -6.65 43.89 4.24
C VAL A 1092 -8.01 44.41 3.80
N GLU A 1093 -8.04 45.30 2.80
CA GLU A 1093 -9.28 45.90 2.32
C GLU A 1093 -10.19 44.84 1.69
N HIS A 1094 -9.62 43.95 0.87
CA HIS A 1094 -10.38 42.89 0.20
C HIS A 1094 -10.89 41.84 1.18
N ALA A 1095 -10.10 41.41 2.18
CA ALA A 1095 -10.57 40.52 3.24
C ALA A 1095 -11.74 41.15 4.02
N ARG A 1096 -11.62 42.43 4.40
CA ARG A 1096 -12.68 43.17 5.11
C ARG A 1096 -13.95 43.32 4.26
N ARG A 1097 -13.81 43.62 2.97
CA ARG A 1097 -14.94 43.75 2.03
C ARG A 1097 -15.64 42.41 1.82
N GLY A 1098 -14.87 41.35 1.57
CA GLY A 1098 -15.41 40.00 1.38
C GLY A 1098 -16.15 39.48 2.61
N ILE A 1099 -15.59 39.61 3.82
CA ILE A 1099 -16.29 39.14 5.02
C ILE A 1099 -17.53 39.99 5.33
N LYS A 1100 -17.50 41.30 5.03
CA LYS A 1100 -18.69 42.15 5.14
C LYS A 1100 -19.81 41.66 4.20
N ALA A 1101 -19.47 41.30 2.97
CA ALA A 1101 -20.44 40.73 2.03
C ALA A 1101 -21.01 39.40 2.52
N TRP A 1102 -20.17 38.53 3.11
CA TRP A 1102 -20.61 37.30 3.78
C TRP A 1102 -21.60 37.59 4.91
N GLU A 1103 -21.29 38.49 5.84
CA GLU A 1103 -22.16 38.79 6.98
C GLU A 1103 -23.51 39.37 6.52
N MET A 1104 -23.51 40.21 5.49
CA MET A 1104 -24.75 40.72 4.89
C MET A 1104 -25.56 39.61 4.22
N LEU A 1105 -24.90 38.67 3.51
CA LEU A 1105 -25.56 37.51 2.91
C LEU A 1105 -26.18 36.62 4.00
N LYS A 1106 -25.41 36.35 5.05
CA LYS A 1106 -25.82 35.58 6.23
C LYS A 1106 -27.07 36.18 6.86
N GLU A 1107 -27.09 37.49 7.06
CA GLU A 1107 -28.24 38.23 7.59
C GLU A 1107 -29.45 38.16 6.65
N ARG A 1108 -29.27 38.50 5.36
CA ARG A 1108 -30.37 38.58 4.38
C ARG A 1108 -31.00 37.24 4.03
N LEU A 1109 -30.22 36.15 4.09
CA LEU A 1109 -30.71 34.79 3.90
C LEU A 1109 -31.03 34.07 5.22
N GLN A 1110 -30.86 34.73 6.37
CA GLN A 1110 -31.12 34.18 7.70
C GLN A 1110 -30.38 32.86 7.96
N LEU A 1111 -29.13 32.78 7.52
CA LEU A 1111 -28.30 31.58 7.66
C LEU A 1111 -27.81 31.47 9.11
N GLN A 1112 -27.95 30.29 9.72
CA GLN A 1112 -27.53 30.02 11.10
C GLN A 1112 -26.04 29.76 11.20
#